data_AF-A0A1C6KC17-F1
#
_entry.id   AF-A0A1C6KC17-F1
#
_cell.length_a   1.000
_cell.length_b   1.000
_cell.length_c   1.000
_cell.angle_alpha   90.00
_cell.angle_beta   90.00
_cell.angle_gamma   90.00
#
_symmetry.space_group_name_H-M   'P 1'
#
loop_
_entity.id
_entity.type
_entity.pdbx_description
1 polymer ?
#
loop_
_entity_poly.entity_id
_entity_poly.type
_entity_poly.pdbx_seq_one_letter_code
_entity_poly.pdbx_strand_id
1 'polypeptide(L)'
;MAALTGGGQAIFESFLENVPLEKGDFFMQLYTQESTSQAELAASFGLHYLAVAPGGNKGCIDCAQFFEDADLLGEATGGKPIAVIYVEPLLAEDDWISPLLKIFSEHVLCRDTVLLIGTPNAGNLFTAARLLDGRLSEEDRYCLRGFSEKALLDLLAACGFTCEEKSGLTFDRESERARLTASDSIFLSPGSDAFSFIEKLKAVSDQELYTEQFCWMCRPAAPCALKDKAVVSPFLSIVMRTQGTRPAKLAEVLLCLSAQTCTDFEVLLIGHKMDETGRQHTQALIERQPGWLQSRIRLIEVSYGNRTTPLNVGYTAAGGAYICTLDDDDLVTSDWVETFYDLANQNPGAILHCYGYAQPWREVALENGTVGLVSCGPVNSGYCIPFHMVDHLRVNHSPTTVYALPSYLFYQCGFRFNEDLTTNEDWELLMRAAFLCGVSDCDRRTSIYRLWNIDSSRAAHSPQEWEKNRQAVIGQLESERVLVTRPEQLLTDPPYKRYSARLYIDAGMGLSEKYSFESYCNMCGTFLRFAFSLEDLVVDLVSLRIDPGETGDIGVRSPHIILRYRDEREKIYAAADLESNGLFCCEKESFIFLQPDPQFFLSDIDDLGIPAEVEFTGHIFSLDEDHRQWAKSEMQKKEEIAQQEKDLSAILPSEYSEPIKEDPVESTHQKKGQKKGLRTFFRARTDRR
;
A
#
# COMPACT_ATOMS: atom_id res chain seq x y z
N MET A 1 -37.24 15.12 22.02
CA MET A 1 -37.84 14.58 23.27
C MET A 1 -39.03 13.63 23.04
N ALA A 2 -40.12 14.01 22.36
CA ALA A 2 -41.29 13.11 22.14
C ALA A 2 -41.13 12.05 21.02
N ALA A 3 -40.06 12.12 20.21
CA ALA A 3 -39.80 11.15 19.14
C ALA A 3 -39.13 9.85 19.62
N LEU A 4 -38.68 9.80 20.89
CA LEU A 4 -37.76 8.80 21.41
C LEU A 4 -38.39 7.54 22.01
N THR A 5 -39.72 7.39 21.97
CA THR A 5 -40.40 6.32 22.72
C THR A 5 -41.10 5.28 21.86
N GLY A 6 -41.43 5.59 20.59
CA GLY A 6 -42.17 4.65 19.73
C GLY A 6 -41.32 3.54 19.10
N GLY A 7 -40.18 3.91 18.50
CA GLY A 7 -39.36 2.96 17.75
C GLY A 7 -38.59 1.98 18.65
N GLY A 8 -38.01 2.47 19.75
CA GLY A 8 -37.22 1.63 20.65
C GLY A 8 -38.09 0.59 21.36
N GLN A 9 -39.34 0.94 21.68
CA GLN A 9 -40.29 0.03 22.30
C GLN A 9 -40.58 -1.19 21.41
N ALA A 10 -40.79 -1.00 20.11
CA ALA A 10 -41.01 -2.11 19.18
C ALA A 10 -39.81 -3.06 19.08
N ILE A 11 -38.58 -2.52 19.16
CA ILE A 11 -37.35 -3.33 19.18
C ILE A 11 -37.32 -4.19 20.45
N PHE A 12 -37.58 -3.59 21.62
CA PHE A 12 -37.58 -4.33 22.89
C PHE A 12 -38.72 -5.35 22.98
N GLU A 13 -39.91 -5.03 22.46
CA GLU A 13 -41.01 -5.99 22.30
C GLU A 13 -40.56 -7.23 21.52
N SER A 14 -39.89 -7.04 20.39
CA SER A 14 -39.34 -8.15 19.58
C SER A 14 -38.28 -8.97 20.31
N PHE A 15 -37.47 -8.36 21.17
CA PHE A 15 -36.51 -9.11 22.00
C PHE A 15 -37.25 -10.00 23.01
N LEU A 16 -38.24 -9.43 23.71
CA LEU A 16 -38.99 -10.12 24.76
C LEU A 16 -39.82 -11.30 24.25
N GLU A 17 -40.29 -11.27 23.00
CA GLU A 17 -40.96 -12.42 22.36
C GLU A 17 -40.10 -13.70 22.35
N ASN A 18 -38.77 -13.56 22.41
CA ASN A 18 -37.82 -14.67 22.36
C ASN A 18 -37.23 -15.03 23.74
N VAL A 19 -37.62 -14.33 24.80
CA VAL A 19 -37.14 -14.59 26.17
C VAL A 19 -38.12 -15.53 26.89
N PRO A 20 -37.65 -16.60 27.55
CA PRO A 20 -38.50 -17.46 28.36
C PRO A 20 -38.92 -16.73 29.65
N LEU A 21 -40.07 -16.05 29.61
CA LEU A 21 -40.64 -15.30 30.74
C LEU A 21 -41.66 -16.14 31.51
N GLU A 22 -41.58 -16.17 32.84
CA GLU A 22 -42.59 -16.81 33.69
C GLU A 22 -43.64 -15.82 34.21
N LYS A 23 -44.90 -16.26 34.26
CA LYS A 23 -46.01 -15.42 34.70
C LYS A 23 -45.86 -15.09 36.19
N GLY A 24 -45.85 -13.79 36.51
CA GLY A 24 -45.70 -13.30 37.88
C GLY A 24 -44.27 -12.96 38.29
N ASP A 25 -43.31 -13.05 37.36
CA ASP A 25 -41.99 -12.43 37.49
C ASP A 25 -42.08 -10.91 37.36
N PHE A 26 -41.03 -10.19 37.74
CA PHE A 26 -40.99 -8.73 37.68
C PHE A 26 -40.31 -8.20 36.40
N PHE A 27 -40.96 -7.20 35.79
CA PHE A 27 -40.38 -6.24 34.85
C PHE A 27 -40.06 -4.97 35.64
N MET A 28 -38.78 -4.65 35.76
CA MET A 28 -38.31 -3.44 36.42
C MET A 28 -37.93 -2.39 35.38
N GLN A 29 -38.47 -1.18 35.50
CA GLN A 29 -38.07 -0.03 34.71
C GLN A 29 -37.36 1.01 35.57
N LEU A 30 -36.23 1.50 35.06
CA LEU A 30 -35.49 2.62 35.59
C LEU A 30 -35.70 3.83 34.68
N TYR A 31 -36.27 4.91 35.19
CA TYR A 31 -36.68 6.06 34.36
C TYR A 31 -36.61 7.40 35.11
N THR A 32 -36.88 8.52 34.41
CA THR A 32 -37.15 9.83 35.05
C THR A 32 -38.61 10.28 35.04
N GLN A 33 -39.46 9.73 34.16
CA GLN A 33 -40.92 9.88 34.23
C GLN A 33 -41.64 8.55 33.98
N GLU A 34 -42.74 8.31 34.71
CA GLU A 34 -43.52 7.07 34.62
C GLU A 34 -44.13 6.91 33.23
N SER A 35 -43.83 5.78 32.57
CA SER A 35 -44.40 5.46 31.26
C SER A 35 -45.50 4.42 31.39
N THR A 36 -46.73 4.82 31.09
CA THR A 36 -47.86 3.89 30.97
C THR A 36 -47.62 2.80 29.92
N SER A 37 -46.82 3.07 28.88
CA SER A 37 -46.57 2.08 27.81
C SER A 37 -45.75 0.88 28.30
N GLN A 38 -44.82 1.09 29.24
CA GLN A 38 -43.97 0.01 29.76
C GLN A 38 -44.71 -0.86 30.79
N ALA A 39 -45.61 -0.26 31.57
CA ALA A 39 -46.51 -1.01 32.44
C ALA A 39 -47.49 -1.87 31.64
N GLU A 40 -48.02 -1.35 30.52
CA GLU A 40 -48.86 -2.11 29.58
C GLU A 40 -48.08 -3.24 28.90
N LEU A 41 -46.83 -2.99 28.51
CA LEU A 41 -45.92 -4.00 27.97
C LEU A 41 -45.66 -5.13 28.99
N ALA A 42 -45.28 -4.80 30.22
CA ALA A 42 -45.09 -5.81 31.27
C ALA A 42 -46.35 -6.66 31.48
N ALA A 43 -47.52 -6.02 31.47
CA ALA A 43 -48.81 -6.71 31.62
C ALA A 43 -49.13 -7.65 30.44
N SER A 44 -48.74 -7.31 29.20
CA SER A 44 -48.99 -8.14 28.02
C SER A 44 -48.22 -9.47 28.08
N PHE A 45 -47.05 -9.47 28.72
CA PHE A 45 -46.24 -10.66 29.01
C PHE A 45 -46.57 -11.33 30.37
N GLY A 46 -47.54 -10.79 31.12
CA GLY A 46 -47.97 -11.34 32.41
C GLY A 46 -46.99 -11.10 33.57
N LEU A 47 -46.15 -10.07 33.46
CA LEU A 47 -45.17 -9.65 34.47
C LEU A 47 -45.76 -8.62 35.43
N HIS A 48 -45.25 -8.59 36.66
CA HIS A 48 -45.47 -7.48 37.58
C HIS A 48 -44.56 -6.31 37.21
N TYR A 49 -45.07 -5.09 37.27
CA TYR A 49 -44.31 -3.89 36.92
C TYR A 49 -43.75 -3.21 38.17
N LEU A 50 -42.46 -2.90 38.16
CA LEU A 50 -41.76 -2.14 39.20
C LEU A 50 -41.06 -0.93 38.59
N ALA A 51 -41.32 0.25 39.15
CA ALA A 51 -40.75 1.51 38.72
C ALA A 51 -39.69 2.02 39.72
N VAL A 52 -38.53 2.43 39.22
CA VAL A 52 -37.46 3.05 40.00
C VAL A 52 -37.06 4.36 39.34
N ALA A 53 -37.04 5.46 40.11
CA ALA A 53 -36.80 6.80 39.58
C ALA A 53 -36.07 7.71 40.58
N PRO A 54 -35.28 8.71 40.11
CA PRO A 54 -34.65 9.70 41.00
C PRO A 54 -35.70 10.55 41.72
N GLY A 55 -35.56 10.72 43.04
CA GLY A 55 -36.40 11.64 43.83
C GLY A 55 -37.75 11.07 44.31
N GLY A 56 -38.01 9.77 44.11
CA GLY A 56 -39.12 9.07 44.75
C GLY A 56 -40.52 9.59 44.37
N ASN A 57 -40.83 9.69 43.07
CA ASN A 57 -42.18 9.98 42.60
C ASN A 57 -43.21 9.00 43.22
N LYS A 58 -44.46 9.43 43.40
CA LYS A 58 -45.53 8.62 44.02
C LYS A 58 -45.67 7.27 43.32
N GLY A 59 -45.37 6.18 44.01
CA GLY A 59 -45.47 4.81 43.48
C GLY A 59 -44.17 4.19 42.96
N CYS A 60 -43.04 4.90 43.10
CA CYS A 60 -41.71 4.45 42.65
C CYS A 60 -40.75 4.27 43.82
N ILE A 61 -39.73 3.43 43.63
CA ILE A 61 -38.57 3.36 44.53
C ILE A 61 -37.59 4.47 44.15
N ASP A 62 -37.03 5.16 45.14
CA ASP A 62 -36.01 6.19 44.92
C ASP A 62 -34.65 5.54 44.57
N CYS A 63 -34.00 5.99 43.49
CA CYS A 63 -32.70 5.45 43.06
C CYS A 63 -31.58 5.60 44.11
N ALA A 64 -31.53 6.68 44.88
CA ALA A 64 -30.50 6.87 45.90
C ALA A 64 -30.70 5.91 47.08
N GLN A 65 -31.95 5.69 47.50
CA GLN A 65 -32.27 4.68 48.52
C GLN A 65 -31.96 3.27 48.01
N PHE A 66 -32.26 3.01 46.74
CA PHE A 66 -31.93 1.77 46.06
C PHE A 66 -30.42 1.47 46.04
N PHE A 67 -29.58 2.51 45.89
CA PHE A 67 -28.12 2.36 45.89
C PHE A 67 -27.51 2.16 47.28
N GLU A 68 -28.23 2.52 48.35
CA GLU A 68 -27.74 2.43 49.74
C GLU A 68 -28.21 1.15 50.47
N ASP A 69 -29.34 0.57 50.07
CA ASP A 69 -29.92 -0.61 50.73
C ASP A 69 -30.45 -1.63 49.70
N ALA A 70 -29.67 -2.70 49.49
CA ALA A 70 -30.00 -3.75 48.54
C ALA A 70 -31.18 -4.64 48.98
N ASP A 71 -31.52 -4.66 50.28
CA ASP A 71 -32.63 -5.47 50.80
C ASP A 71 -34.00 -4.89 50.36
N LEU A 72 -34.06 -3.59 50.03
CA LEU A 72 -35.25 -2.93 49.46
C LEU A 72 -35.76 -3.61 48.19
N LEU A 73 -34.87 -4.17 47.37
CA LEU A 73 -35.26 -4.88 46.15
C LEU A 73 -36.02 -6.16 46.48
N GLY A 74 -35.51 -6.94 47.43
CA GLY A 74 -36.14 -8.17 47.90
C GLY A 74 -37.49 -7.91 48.58
N GLU A 75 -37.60 -6.81 49.33
CA GLU A 75 -38.86 -6.38 49.94
C GLU A 75 -39.89 -5.95 48.88
N ALA A 76 -39.47 -5.15 47.89
CA ALA A 76 -40.34 -4.65 46.84
C ALA A 76 -40.86 -5.74 45.90
N THR A 77 -40.04 -6.75 45.60
CA THR A 77 -40.46 -7.90 44.78
C THR A 77 -41.12 -9.00 45.62
N GLY A 78 -41.08 -8.91 46.96
CA GLY A 78 -41.50 -9.99 47.85
C GLY A 78 -40.69 -11.27 47.66
N GLY A 79 -39.42 -11.13 47.27
CA GLY A 79 -38.50 -12.25 46.99
C GLY A 79 -38.74 -12.96 45.66
N LYS A 80 -39.62 -12.45 44.79
CA LYS A 80 -39.80 -12.98 43.43
C LYS A 80 -38.67 -12.54 42.50
N PRO A 81 -38.33 -13.35 41.48
CA PRO A 81 -37.27 -13.00 40.53
C PRO A 81 -37.67 -11.82 39.64
N ILE A 82 -36.66 -11.05 39.26
CA ILE A 82 -36.76 -10.01 38.23
C ILE A 82 -36.34 -10.66 36.92
N ALA A 83 -37.27 -10.78 35.98
CA ALA A 83 -37.01 -11.36 34.68
C ALA A 83 -36.42 -10.32 33.70
N VAL A 84 -36.85 -9.07 33.81
CA VAL A 84 -36.45 -8.00 32.88
C VAL A 84 -36.09 -6.73 33.64
N ILE A 85 -34.95 -6.14 33.27
CA ILE A 85 -34.54 -4.81 33.71
C ILE A 85 -34.47 -3.91 32.49
N TYR A 86 -35.25 -2.84 32.46
CA TYR A 86 -35.26 -1.85 31.39
C TYR A 86 -34.65 -0.53 31.88
N VAL A 87 -33.55 -0.12 31.24
CA VAL A 87 -32.81 1.12 31.55
C VAL A 87 -33.15 2.17 30.50
N GLU A 88 -33.86 3.23 30.88
CA GLU A 88 -34.09 4.38 29.99
C GLU A 88 -32.92 5.38 30.00
N PRO A 89 -32.66 6.04 28.86
CA PRO A 89 -31.54 6.95 28.68
C PRO A 89 -31.66 8.30 29.41
N LEU A 90 -32.78 8.54 30.09
CA LEU A 90 -33.22 9.88 30.48
C LEU A 90 -32.71 10.37 31.83
N LEU A 91 -31.84 9.64 32.49
CA LEU A 91 -31.47 9.95 33.86
C LEU A 91 -30.47 11.12 33.97
N ALA A 92 -30.81 12.00 34.90
CA ALA A 92 -30.28 13.35 35.07
C ALA A 92 -28.81 13.38 35.51
N GLU A 93 -28.14 14.48 35.12
CA GLU A 93 -26.87 15.11 35.51
C GLU A 93 -25.63 14.28 35.99
N ASP A 94 -25.78 13.10 36.58
CA ASP A 94 -24.71 12.28 37.15
C ASP A 94 -24.57 10.92 36.43
N ASP A 95 -23.38 10.31 36.42
CA ASP A 95 -23.08 9.02 35.77
C ASP A 95 -23.54 7.81 36.63
N TRP A 96 -24.85 7.62 36.77
CA TRP A 96 -25.46 6.59 37.64
C TRP A 96 -25.54 5.19 36.99
N ILE A 97 -25.36 5.07 35.67
CA ILE A 97 -25.45 3.79 34.94
C ILE A 97 -24.36 2.83 35.42
N SER A 98 -23.13 3.31 35.61
CA SER A 98 -22.02 2.46 36.05
C SER A 98 -22.22 1.87 37.46
N PRO A 99 -22.54 2.68 38.51
CA PRO A 99 -22.92 2.16 39.83
C PRO A 99 -24.11 1.20 39.80
N LEU A 100 -25.12 1.48 38.98
CA LEU A 100 -26.32 0.68 38.87
C LEU A 100 -26.07 -0.70 38.26
N LEU A 101 -25.34 -0.78 37.15
CA LEU A 101 -24.95 -2.05 36.54
C LEU A 101 -24.14 -2.90 37.52
N LYS A 102 -23.27 -2.28 38.32
CA LYS A 102 -22.51 -2.98 39.36
C LYS A 102 -23.42 -3.56 40.44
N ILE A 103 -24.43 -2.82 40.90
CA ILE A 103 -25.38 -3.32 41.90
C ILE A 103 -26.21 -4.49 41.37
N PHE A 104 -26.65 -4.43 40.10
CA PHE A 104 -27.33 -5.56 39.48
C PHE A 104 -26.43 -6.79 39.34
N SER A 105 -25.15 -6.57 39.04
CA SER A 105 -24.16 -7.64 39.01
C SER A 105 -23.94 -8.31 40.37
N GLU A 106 -24.08 -7.56 41.46
CA GLU A 106 -23.82 -8.06 42.80
C GLU A 106 -25.08 -8.69 43.45
N HIS A 107 -26.29 -8.24 43.10
CA HIS A 107 -27.51 -8.55 43.86
C HIS A 107 -28.65 -9.17 43.04
N VAL A 108 -28.63 -9.08 41.70
CA VAL A 108 -29.78 -9.46 40.85
C VAL A 108 -29.47 -10.61 39.89
N LEU A 109 -28.24 -11.14 39.87
CA LEU A 109 -27.85 -12.21 38.94
C LEU A 109 -28.45 -13.59 39.29
N CYS A 110 -29.75 -13.76 39.03
CA CYS A 110 -30.27 -15.02 38.53
C CYS A 110 -29.80 -15.18 37.07
N ARG A 111 -29.37 -16.39 36.67
CA ARG A 111 -28.86 -16.67 35.31
C ARG A 111 -29.88 -16.40 34.19
N ASP A 112 -31.15 -16.23 34.54
CA ASP A 112 -32.26 -16.07 33.61
C ASP A 112 -32.78 -14.63 33.49
N THR A 113 -32.22 -13.67 34.25
CA THR A 113 -32.59 -12.25 34.12
C THR A 113 -32.03 -11.65 32.83
N VAL A 114 -32.85 -10.87 32.13
CA VAL A 114 -32.49 -10.13 30.93
C VAL A 114 -32.39 -8.63 31.24
N LEU A 115 -31.33 -8.00 30.76
CA LEU A 115 -31.11 -6.57 30.86
C LEU A 115 -31.31 -5.93 29.48
N LEU A 116 -32.30 -5.05 29.37
CA LEU A 116 -32.61 -4.23 28.21
C LEU A 116 -32.07 -2.81 28.42
N ILE A 117 -31.17 -2.37 27.55
CA ILE A 117 -30.50 -1.07 27.66
C ILE A 117 -30.86 -0.20 26.47
N GLY A 118 -31.42 0.98 26.74
CA GLY A 118 -31.58 2.07 25.79
C GLY A 118 -30.61 3.20 26.12
N THR A 119 -29.68 3.54 25.23
CA THR A 119 -28.77 4.69 25.43
C THR A 119 -28.50 5.43 24.13
N PRO A 120 -28.35 6.77 24.13
CA PRO A 120 -27.88 7.49 22.96
C PRO A 120 -26.49 7.01 22.57
N ASN A 121 -26.23 6.99 21.27
CA ASN A 121 -24.90 6.73 20.73
C ASN A 121 -24.12 8.04 20.66
N ALA A 122 -23.24 8.30 21.62
CA ALA A 122 -22.37 9.48 21.61
C ALA A 122 -21.32 9.42 20.47
N GLY A 123 -21.09 8.24 19.91
CA GLY A 123 -20.14 7.97 18.82
C GLY A 123 -20.66 8.28 17.42
N ASN A 124 -21.95 8.56 17.24
CA ASN A 124 -22.55 8.73 15.92
C ASN A 124 -21.92 9.88 15.08
N LEU A 125 -22.09 9.81 13.77
CA LEU A 125 -21.54 10.75 12.78
C LEU A 125 -21.95 12.19 13.05
N PHE A 126 -23.24 12.43 13.33
CA PHE A 126 -23.80 13.77 13.43
C PHE A 126 -23.37 14.48 14.71
N THR A 127 -23.27 13.75 15.82
CA THR A 127 -22.70 14.29 17.06
C THR A 127 -21.25 14.70 16.84
N ALA A 128 -20.44 13.90 16.15
CA ALA A 128 -19.06 14.28 15.82
C ALA A 128 -18.97 15.50 14.89
N ALA A 129 -19.80 15.55 13.86
CA ALA A 129 -19.90 16.70 12.95
C ALA A 129 -20.32 17.99 13.68
N ARG A 130 -21.32 17.92 14.57
CA ARG A 130 -21.79 19.08 15.35
C ARG A 130 -20.78 19.54 16.38
N LEU A 131 -20.00 18.62 16.97
CA LEU A 131 -18.86 18.96 17.81
C LEU A 131 -17.81 19.77 17.05
N LEU A 132 -17.49 19.38 15.81
CA LEU A 132 -16.58 20.13 14.94
C LEU A 132 -17.14 21.50 14.54
N ASP A 133 -18.45 21.60 14.34
CA ASP A 133 -19.13 22.87 14.06
C ASP A 133 -19.20 23.81 15.29
N GLY A 134 -19.06 23.27 16.50
CA GLY A 134 -19.07 24.02 17.76
C GLY A 134 -20.44 24.54 18.19
N ARG A 135 -21.50 24.28 17.42
CA ARG A 135 -22.88 24.70 17.71
C ARG A 135 -23.68 23.49 18.20
N LEU A 136 -23.75 23.34 19.53
CA LEU A 136 -24.48 22.24 20.17
C LEU A 136 -25.87 22.70 20.64
N SER A 137 -26.90 21.97 20.24
CA SER A 137 -28.26 22.07 20.77
C SER A 137 -28.39 21.32 22.11
N GLU A 138 -29.51 21.49 22.80
CA GLU A 138 -29.84 20.68 23.99
C GLU A 138 -29.96 19.19 23.65
N GLU A 139 -30.45 18.84 22.46
CA GLU A 139 -30.52 17.45 21.99
C GLU A 139 -29.11 16.85 21.79
N ASP A 140 -28.15 17.66 21.33
CA ASP A 140 -26.76 17.19 21.17
C ASP A 140 -26.08 16.94 22.52
N ARG A 141 -26.32 17.82 23.50
CA ARG A 141 -25.81 17.65 24.87
C ARG A 141 -26.34 16.37 25.51
N TYR A 142 -27.57 16.00 25.17
CA TYR A 142 -28.16 14.74 25.59
C TYR A 142 -27.45 13.54 24.95
N CYS A 143 -27.22 13.55 23.62
CA CYS A 143 -26.49 12.48 22.96
C CYS A 143 -25.06 12.29 23.51
N LEU A 144 -24.39 13.38 23.88
CA LEU A 144 -23.05 13.36 24.48
C LEU A 144 -22.98 12.70 25.87
N ARG A 145 -24.12 12.53 26.56
CA ARG A 145 -24.18 11.77 27.83
C ARG A 145 -24.29 10.26 27.61
N GLY A 146 -24.50 9.83 26.37
CA GLY A 146 -24.54 8.42 26.01
C GLY A 146 -23.15 7.77 25.92
N PHE A 147 -23.09 6.63 25.25
CA PHE A 147 -21.85 5.85 25.10
C PHE A 147 -21.49 5.71 23.62
N SER A 148 -20.20 5.50 23.33
CA SER A 148 -19.83 4.81 22.08
C SER A 148 -20.07 3.31 22.26
N GLU A 149 -20.20 2.58 21.14
CA GLU A 149 -20.41 1.12 21.18
C GLU A 149 -19.37 0.44 22.08
N LYS A 150 -18.09 0.76 21.86
CA LYS A 150 -16.98 0.18 22.62
C LYS A 150 -17.05 0.50 24.11
N ALA A 151 -17.32 1.76 24.47
CA ALA A 151 -17.40 2.17 25.87
C ALA A 151 -18.53 1.42 26.60
N LEU A 152 -19.68 1.22 25.93
CA LEU A 152 -20.79 0.46 26.50
C LEU A 152 -20.47 -1.02 26.67
N LEU A 153 -19.84 -1.65 25.67
CA LEU A 153 -19.41 -3.06 25.77
C LEU A 153 -18.38 -3.27 26.88
N ASP A 154 -17.39 -2.38 27.00
CA ASP A 154 -16.36 -2.45 28.03
C ASP A 154 -16.99 -2.28 29.42
N LEU A 155 -17.94 -1.35 29.59
CA LEU A 155 -18.69 -1.16 30.83
C LEU A 155 -19.52 -2.39 31.19
N LEU A 156 -20.26 -2.96 30.23
CA LEU A 156 -21.06 -4.16 30.44
C LEU A 156 -20.19 -5.34 30.88
N ALA A 157 -19.08 -5.58 30.17
CA ALA A 157 -18.16 -6.66 30.51
C ALA A 157 -17.54 -6.50 31.90
N ALA A 158 -17.15 -5.27 32.27
CA ALA A 158 -16.63 -4.94 33.60
C ALA A 158 -17.66 -5.18 34.70
N CYS A 159 -18.93 -4.92 34.42
CA CYS A 159 -20.06 -5.14 35.32
C CYS A 159 -20.65 -6.56 35.23
N GLY A 160 -20.00 -7.53 34.57
CA GLY A 160 -20.50 -8.91 34.52
C GLY A 160 -21.75 -9.09 33.66
N PHE A 161 -21.86 -8.33 32.58
CA PHE A 161 -22.88 -8.53 31.54
C PHE A 161 -22.22 -8.79 30.20
N THR A 162 -22.85 -9.63 29.38
CA THR A 162 -22.51 -9.81 27.96
C THR A 162 -23.71 -9.44 27.11
N CYS A 163 -23.49 -8.66 26.06
CA CYS A 163 -24.52 -8.35 25.08
C CYS A 163 -24.80 -9.59 24.22
N GLU A 164 -26.06 -10.02 24.20
CA GLU A 164 -26.55 -11.17 23.41
C GLU A 164 -27.09 -10.71 22.06
N GLU A 165 -27.85 -9.60 22.06
CA GLU A 165 -28.46 -9.04 20.85
C GLU A 165 -28.27 -7.52 20.81
N LYS A 166 -27.80 -7.03 19.66
CA LYS A 166 -27.59 -5.60 19.39
C LYS A 166 -28.57 -5.13 18.34
N SER A 167 -29.31 -4.08 18.67
CA SER A 167 -30.08 -3.30 17.71
C SER A 167 -29.98 -1.82 18.07
N GLY A 168 -30.65 -0.98 17.31
CA GLY A 168 -30.65 0.45 17.57
C GLY A 168 -31.62 1.20 16.69
N LEU A 169 -31.94 2.41 17.12
CA LEU A 169 -32.66 3.36 16.30
C LEU A 169 -31.67 4.06 15.38
N THR A 170 -31.85 3.90 14.08
CA THR A 170 -31.08 4.60 13.07
C THR A 170 -31.78 5.91 12.70
N PHE A 171 -31.00 6.92 12.30
CA PHE A 171 -31.58 8.14 11.76
C PHE A 171 -32.48 7.85 10.55
N ASP A 172 -33.63 8.52 10.48
CA ASP A 172 -34.43 8.50 9.25
C ASP A 172 -33.65 9.18 8.12
N ARG A 173 -33.23 8.38 7.14
CA ARG A 173 -32.33 8.84 6.08
C ARG A 173 -32.90 9.99 5.27
N GLU A 174 -34.21 10.00 5.01
CA GLU A 174 -34.83 11.06 4.20
C GLU A 174 -34.93 12.37 4.99
N SER A 175 -35.45 12.33 6.22
CA SER A 175 -35.55 13.52 7.08
C SER A 175 -34.18 14.08 7.43
N GLU A 176 -33.21 13.22 7.75
CA GLU A 176 -31.87 13.68 8.12
C GLU A 176 -31.14 14.23 6.90
N ARG A 177 -31.25 13.60 5.72
CA ARG A 177 -30.70 14.17 4.48
C ARG A 177 -31.29 15.55 4.17
N ALA A 178 -32.59 15.75 4.37
CA ALA A 178 -33.23 17.05 4.18
C ALA A 178 -32.67 18.10 5.15
N ARG A 179 -32.49 17.76 6.44
CA ARG A 179 -31.87 18.63 7.45
C ARG A 179 -30.42 18.97 7.12
N LEU A 180 -29.62 17.98 6.73
CA LEU A 180 -28.20 18.13 6.39
C LEU A 180 -28.02 18.98 5.13
N THR A 181 -28.86 18.78 4.11
CA THR A 181 -28.82 19.58 2.87
C THR A 181 -29.19 21.04 3.12
N ALA A 182 -30.04 21.32 4.10
CA ALA A 182 -30.42 22.67 4.51
C ALA A 182 -29.41 23.33 5.48
N SER A 183 -28.36 22.61 5.89
CA SER A 183 -27.36 23.13 6.82
C SER A 183 -26.33 24.01 6.11
N ASP A 184 -26.07 25.20 6.67
CA ASP A 184 -25.00 26.10 6.22
C ASP A 184 -23.60 25.65 6.72
N SER A 185 -23.53 24.60 7.54
CA SER A 185 -22.26 24.08 8.05
C SER A 185 -21.61 23.12 7.06
N ILE A 186 -20.34 23.38 6.70
CA ILE A 186 -19.52 22.47 5.90
C ILE A 186 -19.21 21.16 6.64
N PHE A 187 -19.46 21.06 7.94
CA PHE A 187 -19.26 19.80 8.67
C PHE A 187 -20.50 18.93 8.72
N LEU A 188 -21.65 19.42 8.22
CA LEU A 188 -22.94 18.72 8.19
C LEU A 188 -23.52 18.62 6.78
N SER A 189 -23.08 19.48 5.85
CA SER A 189 -23.60 19.50 4.49
C SER A 189 -23.02 18.35 3.66
N PRO A 190 -23.82 17.40 3.14
CA PRO A 190 -23.32 16.22 2.43
C PRO A 190 -22.64 16.52 1.10
N GLY A 191 -22.83 17.74 0.57
CA GLY A 191 -22.14 18.20 -0.63
C GLY A 191 -20.68 18.59 -0.38
N SER A 192 -20.30 18.84 0.87
CA SER A 192 -18.96 19.30 1.22
C SER A 192 -17.96 18.15 1.39
N ASP A 193 -16.71 18.37 0.99
CA ASP A 193 -15.64 17.38 1.19
C ASP A 193 -15.29 17.18 2.67
N ALA A 194 -15.50 18.20 3.50
CA ALA A 194 -15.28 18.09 4.95
C ALA A 194 -16.25 17.07 5.58
N PHE A 195 -17.55 17.13 5.27
CA PHE A 195 -18.52 16.13 5.74
C PHE A 195 -18.16 14.73 5.25
N SER A 196 -17.90 14.56 3.94
CA SER A 196 -17.52 13.26 3.38
C SER A 196 -16.26 12.68 4.02
N PHE A 197 -15.29 13.54 4.35
CA PHE A 197 -14.07 13.10 5.04
C PHE A 197 -14.35 12.67 6.48
N ILE A 198 -15.17 13.40 7.25
CA ILE A 198 -15.58 13.02 8.61
C ILE A 198 -16.34 11.69 8.59
N GLU A 199 -17.27 11.55 7.65
CA GLU A 199 -18.05 10.33 7.45
C GLU A 199 -17.13 9.13 7.17
N LYS A 200 -16.16 9.29 6.28
CA LYS A 200 -15.13 8.28 6.01
C LYS A 200 -14.31 7.93 7.26
N LEU A 201 -13.81 8.93 7.99
CA LEU A 201 -13.06 8.68 9.23
C LEU A 201 -13.90 7.93 10.26
N LYS A 202 -15.18 8.27 10.38
CA LYS A 202 -16.10 7.62 11.30
C LYS A 202 -16.42 6.20 10.89
N ALA A 203 -16.72 5.96 9.61
CA ALA A 203 -16.97 4.63 9.08
C ALA A 203 -15.78 3.68 9.28
N VAL A 204 -14.55 4.22 9.34
CA VAL A 204 -13.34 3.45 9.63
C VAL A 204 -13.24 3.05 11.12
N SER A 205 -13.79 3.85 12.03
CA SER A 205 -13.68 3.62 13.49
C SER A 205 -14.92 3.02 14.16
N ASP A 206 -16.09 3.17 13.55
CA ASP A 206 -17.38 2.93 14.19
C ASP A 206 -18.40 2.44 13.15
N GLN A 207 -18.86 1.19 13.29
CA GLN A 207 -19.84 0.59 12.39
C GLN A 207 -21.27 1.12 12.65
N GLU A 208 -21.48 1.70 13.83
CA GLU A 208 -22.76 2.23 14.31
C GLU A 208 -22.88 3.74 14.05
N LEU A 209 -22.15 4.27 13.06
CA LEU A 209 -22.08 5.72 12.81
C LEU A 209 -23.43 6.39 12.51
N TYR A 210 -24.42 5.65 12.00
CA TYR A 210 -25.79 6.14 11.74
C TYR A 210 -26.82 5.65 12.76
N THR A 211 -26.37 4.97 13.81
CA THR A 211 -27.22 4.57 14.93
C THR A 211 -27.31 5.76 15.87
N GLU A 212 -28.51 6.29 16.05
CA GLU A 212 -28.81 7.39 16.97
C GLU A 212 -28.81 6.88 18.42
N GLN A 213 -29.39 5.71 18.64
CA GLN A 213 -29.51 5.09 19.96
C GLN A 213 -29.29 3.59 19.90
N PHE A 214 -28.60 3.05 20.89
CA PHE A 214 -28.47 1.62 21.11
C PHE A 214 -29.69 1.09 21.85
N CYS A 215 -30.21 -0.04 21.37
CA CYS A 215 -31.27 -0.83 21.99
C CYS A 215 -30.77 -2.27 22.11
N TRP A 216 -30.16 -2.61 23.24
CA TRP A 216 -29.42 -3.87 23.40
C TRP A 216 -30.05 -4.77 24.44
N MET A 217 -29.95 -6.08 24.20
CA MET A 217 -30.30 -7.13 25.16
C MET A 217 -29.01 -7.76 25.69
N CYS A 218 -28.88 -7.81 27.02
CA CYS A 218 -27.71 -8.32 27.72
C CYS A 218 -28.11 -9.36 28.76
N ARG A 219 -27.18 -10.27 29.07
CA ARG A 219 -27.34 -11.26 30.14
C ARG A 219 -26.20 -11.23 31.14
N PRO A 220 -26.46 -11.67 32.38
CA PRO A 220 -25.43 -11.98 33.37
C PRO A 220 -24.33 -12.89 32.82
N ALA A 221 -23.08 -12.51 33.07
CA ALA A 221 -21.89 -13.26 32.75
C ALA A 221 -20.85 -13.14 33.87
N ALA A 222 -19.82 -13.99 33.85
CA ALA A 222 -18.71 -13.80 34.78
C ALA A 222 -18.01 -12.46 34.48
N PRO A 223 -17.81 -11.58 35.48
CA PRO A 223 -17.10 -10.33 35.27
C PRO A 223 -15.73 -10.61 34.65
N CYS A 224 -15.46 -9.99 33.51
CA CYS A 224 -14.14 -10.04 32.91
C CYS A 224 -13.39 -8.83 33.44
N ALA A 225 -12.27 -9.05 34.14
CA ALA A 225 -11.37 -7.95 34.45
C ALA A 225 -11.02 -7.28 33.12
N LEU A 226 -11.31 -5.97 32.98
CA LEU A 226 -10.80 -5.18 31.87
C LEU A 226 -9.30 -5.47 31.81
N LYS A 227 -8.87 -6.09 30.71
CA LYS A 227 -7.45 -6.39 30.55
C LYS A 227 -6.75 -5.06 30.43
N ASP A 228 -6.17 -4.57 31.52
CA ASP A 228 -5.12 -3.57 31.47
C ASP A 228 -4.09 -4.13 30.48
N LYS A 229 -4.01 -3.51 29.29
CA LYS A 229 -2.99 -3.80 28.29
C LYS A 229 -1.64 -3.30 28.82
N ALA A 230 -1.14 -3.94 29.87
CA ALA A 230 0.25 -3.90 30.29
C ALA A 230 0.97 -5.18 29.83
N VAL A 231 0.55 -5.76 28.70
CA VAL A 231 1.43 -6.66 27.95
C VAL A 231 2.46 -5.74 27.31
N VAL A 232 3.73 -5.91 27.66
CA VAL A 232 4.84 -5.25 26.96
C VAL A 232 4.78 -5.72 25.51
N SER A 233 4.13 -4.92 24.66
CA SER A 233 4.06 -5.15 23.22
C SER A 233 5.41 -4.83 22.60
N PRO A 234 5.93 -5.64 21.67
CA PRO A 234 7.12 -5.26 20.92
C PRO A 234 6.86 -3.94 20.16
N PHE A 235 7.90 -3.21 19.81
CA PHE A 235 7.75 -2.07 18.93
C PHE A 235 7.29 -2.50 17.52
N LEU A 236 7.97 -3.48 16.92
CA LEU A 236 7.70 -3.93 15.55
C LEU A 236 7.29 -5.40 15.50
N SER A 237 6.21 -5.71 14.79
CA SER A 237 5.92 -7.08 14.33
C SER A 237 6.35 -7.22 12.88
N ILE A 238 7.26 -8.15 12.62
CA ILE A 238 7.71 -8.50 11.26
C ILE A 238 6.88 -9.68 10.79
N VAL A 239 6.03 -9.46 9.78
CA VAL A 239 5.24 -10.52 9.14
C VAL A 239 6.01 -11.04 7.94
N MET A 240 6.38 -12.32 7.98
CA MET A 240 7.16 -12.98 6.93
C MET A 240 6.41 -14.18 6.42
N ARG A 241 6.15 -14.24 5.10
CA ARG A 241 5.51 -15.39 4.47
C ARG A 241 6.58 -16.38 4.04
N THR A 242 6.31 -17.67 4.17
CA THR A 242 7.16 -18.72 3.59
C THR A 242 6.34 -19.93 3.18
N GLN A 243 6.80 -20.64 2.15
CA GLN A 243 6.28 -21.96 1.77
C GLN A 243 7.22 -23.09 2.24
N GLY A 244 8.32 -22.77 2.92
CA GLY A 244 9.32 -23.75 3.37
C GLY A 244 10.18 -24.36 2.25
N THR A 245 10.03 -23.86 1.01
CA THR A 245 10.71 -24.38 -0.19
C THR A 245 12.06 -23.72 -0.48
N ARG A 246 12.39 -22.63 0.22
CA ARG A 246 13.56 -21.78 -0.04
C ARG A 246 14.47 -21.61 1.21
N PRO A 247 14.95 -22.71 1.82
CA PRO A 247 15.63 -22.66 3.11
C PRO A 247 16.89 -21.79 3.12
N ALA A 248 17.63 -21.70 2.01
CA ALA A 248 18.81 -20.84 1.92
C ALA A 248 18.46 -19.34 2.01
N LYS A 249 17.37 -18.91 1.37
CA LYS A 249 16.92 -17.51 1.38
C LYS A 249 16.44 -17.11 2.76
N LEU A 250 15.57 -17.94 3.36
CA LEU A 250 15.08 -17.75 4.72
C LEU A 250 16.22 -17.70 5.75
N ALA A 251 17.25 -18.54 5.58
CA ALA A 251 18.42 -18.51 6.46
C ALA A 251 19.15 -17.17 6.44
N GLU A 252 19.34 -16.55 5.26
CA GLU A 252 19.99 -15.23 5.15
C GLU A 252 19.14 -14.12 5.78
N VAL A 253 17.81 -14.15 5.60
CA VAL A 253 16.93 -13.12 6.19
C VAL A 253 16.92 -13.24 7.72
N LEU A 254 16.81 -14.45 8.27
CA LEU A 254 16.90 -14.65 9.71
C LEU A 254 18.27 -14.24 10.28
N LEU A 255 19.35 -14.45 9.51
CA LEU A 255 20.68 -13.95 9.88
C LEU A 255 20.70 -12.42 9.95
N CYS A 256 20.14 -11.71 8.96
CA CYS A 256 19.99 -10.25 9.01
C CYS A 256 19.18 -9.78 10.24
N LEU A 257 18.11 -10.49 10.59
CA LEU A 257 17.30 -10.18 11.77
C LEU A 257 18.07 -10.43 13.08
N SER A 258 18.93 -11.45 13.13
CA SER A 258 19.78 -11.72 14.29
C SER A 258 20.87 -10.67 14.52
N ALA A 259 21.12 -9.81 13.53
CA ALA A 259 22.11 -8.75 13.57
C ALA A 259 21.52 -7.35 13.80
N GLN A 260 20.21 -7.23 14.06
CA GLN A 260 19.57 -5.94 14.32
C GLN A 260 20.14 -5.28 15.57
N THR A 261 20.42 -3.99 15.46
CA THR A 261 20.86 -3.11 16.56
C THR A 261 19.74 -2.84 17.57
N CYS A 262 18.50 -2.74 17.08
CA CYS A 262 17.29 -2.69 17.89
C CYS A 262 16.62 -4.08 17.93
N THR A 263 16.50 -4.66 19.12
CA THR A 263 15.90 -6.00 19.33
C THR A 263 14.43 -5.94 19.77
N ASP A 264 13.80 -4.77 19.72
CA ASP A 264 12.40 -4.59 20.13
C ASP A 264 11.42 -4.96 19.01
N PHE A 265 11.47 -6.23 18.59
CA PHE A 265 10.58 -6.75 17.58
C PHE A 265 10.18 -8.20 17.85
N GLU A 266 9.15 -8.68 17.16
CA GLU A 266 8.82 -10.10 17.01
C GLU A 266 8.80 -10.47 15.53
N VAL A 267 8.90 -11.77 15.23
CA VAL A 267 8.78 -12.31 13.87
C VAL A 267 7.63 -13.30 13.82
N LEU A 268 6.64 -12.99 12.99
CA LEU A 268 5.54 -13.87 12.67
C LEU A 268 5.83 -14.55 11.34
N LEU A 269 6.36 -15.76 11.41
CA LEU A 269 6.65 -16.57 10.24
C LEU A 269 5.38 -17.34 9.84
N ILE A 270 4.75 -16.92 8.74
CA ILE A 270 3.50 -17.47 8.25
C ILE A 270 3.80 -18.55 7.21
N GLY A 271 3.75 -19.81 7.65
CA GLY A 271 3.94 -20.97 6.81
C GLY A 271 2.70 -21.25 5.96
N HIS A 272 2.69 -20.81 4.71
CA HIS A 272 1.54 -20.93 3.81
C HIS A 272 1.63 -22.21 2.97
N LYS A 273 0.68 -23.13 3.18
CA LYS A 273 0.56 -24.41 2.45
C LYS A 273 1.88 -25.19 2.37
N MET A 274 2.66 -25.17 3.45
CA MET A 274 3.90 -25.93 3.56
C MET A 274 3.61 -27.43 3.58
N ASP A 275 4.44 -28.20 2.88
CA ASP A 275 4.48 -29.65 3.05
C ASP A 275 5.31 -30.03 4.29
N GLU A 276 5.35 -31.33 4.61
CA GLU A 276 6.08 -31.82 5.78
C GLU A 276 7.59 -31.49 5.71
N THR A 277 8.17 -31.57 4.52
CA THR A 277 9.58 -31.24 4.28
C THR A 277 9.85 -29.76 4.56
N GLY A 278 9.02 -28.88 4.01
CA GLY A 278 9.12 -27.43 4.21
C GLY A 278 8.92 -27.02 5.66
N ARG A 279 8.00 -27.68 6.38
CA ARG A 279 7.81 -27.52 7.83
C ARG A 279 9.10 -27.87 8.58
N GLN A 280 9.69 -29.03 8.32
CA GLN A 280 10.91 -29.49 8.99
C GLN A 280 12.10 -28.55 8.73
N HIS A 281 12.28 -28.11 7.48
CA HIS A 281 13.33 -27.14 7.14
C HIS A 281 13.13 -25.81 7.86
N THR A 282 11.90 -25.29 7.86
CA THR A 282 11.56 -24.02 8.52
C THR A 282 11.82 -24.11 10.02
N GLN A 283 11.34 -25.17 10.68
CA GLN A 283 11.55 -25.39 12.10
C GLN A 283 13.04 -25.51 12.46
N ALA A 284 13.83 -26.25 11.68
CA ALA A 284 15.27 -26.37 11.88
C ALA A 284 16.00 -25.02 11.73
N LEU A 285 15.53 -24.10 10.89
CA LEU A 285 16.10 -22.77 10.76
C LEU A 285 15.76 -21.86 11.95
N ILE A 286 14.55 -21.98 12.51
CA ILE A 286 14.16 -21.29 13.74
C ILE A 286 15.03 -21.76 14.91
N GLU A 287 15.26 -23.07 15.03
CA GLU A 287 16.06 -23.68 16.10
C GLU A 287 17.55 -23.29 16.07
N ARG A 288 18.06 -22.83 14.93
CA ARG A 288 19.43 -22.34 14.78
C ARG A 288 19.61 -20.89 15.20
N GLN A 289 18.53 -20.15 15.43
CA GLN A 289 18.62 -18.73 15.80
C GLN A 289 19.13 -18.58 17.24
N PRO A 290 19.79 -17.45 17.57
CA PRO A 290 20.17 -17.17 18.95
C PRO A 290 18.92 -17.15 19.83
N GLY A 291 19.03 -17.63 21.08
CA GLY A 291 17.88 -17.85 21.96
C GLY A 291 16.97 -16.62 22.14
N TRP A 292 17.53 -15.41 22.10
CA TRP A 292 16.74 -14.18 22.18
C TRP A 292 15.82 -14.02 20.96
N LEU A 293 16.31 -14.27 19.74
CA LEU A 293 15.52 -14.17 18.51
C LEU A 293 14.58 -15.36 18.37
N GLN A 294 15.07 -16.57 18.68
CA GLN A 294 14.26 -17.78 18.68
C GLN A 294 12.99 -17.61 19.53
N SER A 295 13.11 -17.04 20.74
CA SER A 295 11.98 -16.80 21.63
C SER A 295 10.97 -15.76 21.12
N ARG A 296 11.33 -15.02 20.08
CA ARG A 296 10.52 -13.96 19.44
C ARG A 296 10.00 -14.37 18.05
N ILE A 297 10.37 -15.54 17.55
CA ILE A 297 9.81 -16.10 16.31
C ILE A 297 8.61 -16.97 16.65
N ARG A 298 7.47 -16.71 16.00
CA ARG A 298 6.27 -17.55 16.03
C ARG A 298 6.00 -18.09 14.64
N LEU A 299 6.04 -19.42 14.50
CA LEU A 299 5.57 -20.10 13.28
C LEU A 299 4.06 -20.27 13.35
N ILE A 300 3.33 -19.72 12.37
CA ILE A 300 1.88 -19.85 12.24
C ILE A 300 1.58 -20.54 10.91
N GLU A 301 0.98 -21.72 10.96
CA GLU A 301 0.65 -22.49 9.76
C GLU A 301 -0.71 -22.09 9.19
N VAL A 302 -0.76 -21.87 7.88
CA VAL A 302 -1.98 -21.52 7.14
C VAL A 302 -2.12 -22.46 5.95
N SER A 303 -3.12 -23.34 5.98
CA SER A 303 -3.36 -24.35 4.93
C SER A 303 -4.39 -23.93 3.87
N TYR A 304 -5.00 -22.76 4.02
CA TYR A 304 -6.10 -22.28 3.18
C TYR A 304 -5.79 -20.95 2.48
N GLY A 305 -6.76 -20.47 1.69
CA GLY A 305 -6.72 -19.14 1.09
C GLY A 305 -5.75 -18.98 -0.08
N ASN A 306 -5.57 -17.73 -0.51
CA ASN A 306 -4.66 -17.32 -1.57
C ASN A 306 -3.36 -16.72 -0.97
N ARG A 307 -2.53 -16.10 -1.81
CA ARG A 307 -1.23 -15.52 -1.39
C ARG A 307 -1.33 -14.32 -0.45
N THR A 308 -2.49 -13.68 -0.40
CA THR A 308 -2.79 -12.51 0.42
C THR A 308 -3.30 -12.94 1.81
N THR A 309 -4.03 -14.05 1.88
CA THR A 309 -4.50 -14.65 3.15
C THR A 309 -3.42 -14.75 4.25
N PRO A 310 -2.20 -15.26 4.00
CA PRO A 310 -1.17 -15.31 5.05
C PRO A 310 -0.75 -13.92 5.58
N LEU A 311 -0.82 -12.86 4.77
CA LEU A 311 -0.59 -11.49 5.25
C LEU A 311 -1.68 -11.08 6.25
N ASN A 312 -2.95 -11.29 5.91
CA ASN A 312 -4.06 -10.99 6.82
C ASN A 312 -3.98 -11.76 8.14
N VAL A 313 -3.59 -13.04 8.09
CA VAL A 313 -3.35 -13.86 9.29
C VAL A 313 -2.21 -13.26 10.13
N GLY A 314 -1.08 -12.93 9.49
CA GLY A 314 0.08 -12.34 10.18
C GLY A 314 -0.23 -10.98 10.82
N TYR A 315 -0.87 -10.07 10.07
CA TYR A 315 -1.26 -8.75 10.58
C TYR A 315 -2.30 -8.83 11.69
N THR A 316 -3.18 -9.83 11.67
CA THR A 316 -4.12 -10.05 12.78
C THR A 316 -3.40 -10.58 14.02
N ALA A 317 -2.40 -11.45 13.85
CA ALA A 317 -1.67 -12.10 14.93
C ALA A 317 -0.54 -11.25 15.55
N ALA A 318 -0.20 -10.11 14.93
CA ALA A 318 0.79 -9.17 15.41
C ALA A 318 0.49 -8.68 16.85
N GLY A 319 1.54 -8.33 17.58
CA GLY A 319 1.44 -7.71 18.89
C GLY A 319 2.10 -6.33 18.92
N GLY A 320 2.79 -5.95 17.85
CA GLY A 320 3.64 -4.78 17.78
C GLY A 320 2.87 -3.47 17.62
N ALA A 321 3.47 -2.37 18.06
CA ALA A 321 2.94 -1.02 17.81
C ALA A 321 2.88 -0.72 16.30
N TYR A 322 3.87 -1.21 15.56
CA TYR A 322 3.97 -1.16 14.10
C TYR A 322 4.07 -2.56 13.50
N ILE A 323 3.63 -2.72 12.26
CA ILE A 323 3.69 -3.98 11.52
C ILE A 323 4.35 -3.72 10.16
N CYS A 324 5.38 -4.51 9.85
CA CYS A 324 6.07 -4.47 8.56
C CYS A 324 6.09 -5.86 7.93
N THR A 325 5.97 -5.93 6.61
CA THR A 325 6.11 -7.18 5.87
C THR A 325 7.55 -7.32 5.37
N LEU A 326 8.17 -8.45 5.66
CA LEU A 326 9.49 -8.81 5.15
C LEU A 326 9.39 -10.18 4.48
N ASP A 327 9.54 -10.23 3.16
CA ASP A 327 9.50 -11.51 2.43
C ASP A 327 10.74 -12.37 2.79
N ASP A 328 10.59 -13.70 2.75
CA ASP A 328 11.62 -14.67 3.18
C ASP A 328 12.85 -14.71 2.26
N ASP A 329 12.86 -13.88 1.24
CA ASP A 329 13.90 -13.74 0.25
C ASP A 329 14.35 -12.29 0.02
N ASP A 330 14.16 -11.38 0.98
CA ASP A 330 14.71 -10.02 0.96
C ASP A 330 15.74 -9.80 2.07
N LEU A 331 16.65 -8.84 1.88
CA LEU A 331 17.69 -8.55 2.88
C LEU A 331 17.44 -7.21 3.57
N VAL A 332 17.80 -7.11 4.84
CA VAL A 332 17.73 -5.87 5.63
C VAL A 332 19.08 -5.59 6.30
N THR A 333 19.40 -4.31 6.46
CA THR A 333 20.60 -3.85 7.17
C THR A 333 20.41 -3.96 8.69
N SER A 334 21.49 -3.89 9.46
CA SER A 334 21.45 -4.01 10.93
C SER A 334 20.72 -2.87 11.63
N ASP A 335 20.50 -1.73 10.97
CA ASP A 335 19.82 -0.54 11.47
C ASP A 335 18.37 -0.40 10.98
N TRP A 336 17.81 -1.44 10.35
CA TRP A 336 16.45 -1.41 9.77
C TRP A 336 15.36 -1.18 10.84
N VAL A 337 15.36 -1.97 11.92
CA VAL A 337 14.39 -1.79 13.02
C VAL A 337 14.63 -0.48 13.78
N GLU A 338 15.90 -0.10 14.00
CA GLU A 338 16.27 1.16 14.66
C GLU A 338 15.76 2.37 13.86
N THR A 339 15.89 2.34 12.54
CA THR A 339 15.40 3.42 11.66
C THR A 339 13.89 3.60 11.77
N PHE A 340 13.12 2.52 11.79
CA PHE A 340 11.68 2.62 12.05
C PHE A 340 11.38 3.13 13.46
N TYR A 341 12.11 2.67 14.47
CA TYR A 341 11.93 3.12 15.84
C TYR A 341 12.12 4.64 15.98
N ASP A 342 13.17 5.17 15.36
CA ASP A 342 13.47 6.60 15.35
C ASP A 342 12.37 7.41 14.65
N LEU A 343 11.87 6.93 13.51
CA LEU A 343 10.77 7.58 12.80
C LEU A 343 9.48 7.59 13.62
N ALA A 344 9.17 6.50 14.33
CA ALA A 344 7.98 6.38 15.16
C ALA A 344 8.00 7.35 16.34
N ASN A 345 9.17 7.55 16.95
CA ASN A 345 9.34 8.51 18.04
C ASN A 345 9.18 9.96 17.57
N GLN A 346 9.58 10.26 16.33
CA GLN A 346 9.45 11.59 15.75
C GLN A 346 8.04 11.87 15.25
N ASN A 347 7.38 10.87 14.66
CA ASN A 347 6.10 11.00 13.98
C ASN A 347 5.15 9.82 14.34
N PRO A 348 4.72 9.72 15.62
CA PRO A 348 3.86 8.62 16.06
C PRO A 348 2.53 8.59 15.29
N GLY A 349 2.11 7.39 14.90
CA GLY A 349 0.88 7.18 14.13
C GLY A 349 0.99 7.40 12.62
N ALA A 350 2.12 7.91 12.11
CA ALA A 350 2.39 7.97 10.67
C ALA A 350 2.91 6.62 10.16
N ILE A 351 2.79 6.37 8.85
CA ILE A 351 3.54 5.28 8.18
C ILE A 351 5.02 5.61 8.28
N LEU A 352 5.84 4.63 8.63
CA LEU A 352 7.29 4.78 8.70
C LEU A 352 7.86 4.28 7.38
N HIS A 353 8.52 5.15 6.62
CA HIS A 353 9.09 4.82 5.31
C HIS A 353 10.60 5.09 5.31
N CYS A 354 11.35 4.16 4.75
CA CYS A 354 12.79 4.23 4.54
C CYS A 354 13.12 3.88 3.08
N TYR A 355 14.38 3.93 2.68
CA TYR A 355 14.76 3.64 1.30
C TYR A 355 15.25 2.20 1.15
N GLY A 356 15.07 1.63 -0.04
CA GLY A 356 15.54 0.29 -0.38
C GLY A 356 16.30 0.26 -1.71
N TYR A 357 17.19 -0.72 -1.86
CA TYR A 357 17.74 -1.08 -3.15
C TYR A 357 16.94 -2.22 -3.78
N ALA A 358 17.04 -2.37 -5.09
CA ALA A 358 16.67 -3.60 -5.78
C ALA A 358 17.93 -4.24 -6.38
N GLN A 359 18.01 -5.55 -6.48
CA GLN A 359 19.17 -6.20 -7.09
C GLN A 359 18.76 -7.52 -7.77
N PRO A 360 19.30 -7.87 -8.95
CA PRO A 360 19.06 -9.18 -9.56
C PRO A 360 19.88 -10.29 -8.88
N TRP A 361 19.24 -11.43 -8.60
CA TRP A 361 19.84 -12.60 -7.94
C TRP A 361 19.47 -13.90 -8.65
N ARG A 362 20.33 -14.91 -8.50
CA ARG A 362 20.06 -16.29 -8.94
C ARG A 362 20.57 -17.30 -7.93
N GLU A 363 20.00 -18.50 -8.03
CA GLU A 363 20.49 -19.67 -7.33
C GLU A 363 21.64 -20.33 -8.13
N VAL A 364 22.64 -20.85 -7.42
CA VAL A 364 23.74 -21.61 -7.98
C VAL A 364 23.90 -22.92 -7.21
N ALA A 365 24.11 -24.03 -7.93
CA ALA A 365 24.49 -25.28 -7.28
C ALA A 365 25.95 -25.19 -6.83
N LEU A 366 26.20 -25.49 -5.56
CA LEU A 366 27.53 -25.56 -4.98
C LEU A 366 28.08 -26.99 -5.05
N GLU A 367 29.40 -27.14 -5.02
CA GLU A 367 30.08 -28.45 -5.13
C GLU A 367 29.69 -29.44 -4.03
N ASN A 368 29.30 -28.93 -2.86
CA ASN A 368 28.82 -29.73 -1.74
C ASN A 368 27.34 -30.16 -1.87
N GLY A 369 26.70 -29.89 -3.01
CA GLY A 369 25.30 -30.21 -3.28
C GLY A 369 24.27 -29.25 -2.66
N THR A 370 24.72 -28.14 -2.06
CA THR A 370 23.82 -27.10 -1.51
C THR A 370 23.56 -25.99 -2.51
N VAL A 371 22.56 -25.16 -2.24
CA VAL A 371 22.21 -24.00 -3.06
C VAL A 371 22.91 -22.76 -2.51
N GLY A 372 23.71 -22.11 -3.34
CA GLY A 372 24.27 -20.78 -3.10
C GLY A 372 23.41 -19.70 -3.74
N LEU A 373 23.42 -18.50 -3.17
CA LEU A 373 22.69 -17.33 -3.66
C LEU A 373 23.71 -16.30 -4.16
N VAL A 374 23.57 -15.83 -5.40
CA VAL A 374 24.55 -14.94 -6.02
C VAL A 374 23.85 -13.76 -6.67
N SER A 375 24.34 -12.54 -6.40
CA SER A 375 23.94 -11.33 -7.12
C SER A 375 24.43 -11.39 -8.56
N CYS A 376 23.54 -11.09 -9.50
CA CYS A 376 23.79 -11.15 -10.95
C CYS A 376 24.09 -9.80 -11.59
N GLY A 377 24.10 -8.71 -10.80
CA GLY A 377 24.23 -7.37 -11.33
C GLY A 377 24.34 -6.31 -10.23
N PRO A 378 24.50 -5.04 -10.63
CA PRO A 378 24.61 -3.92 -9.69
C PRO A 378 23.32 -3.73 -8.90
N VAL A 379 23.45 -3.06 -7.76
CA VAL A 379 22.29 -2.56 -7.02
C VAL A 379 21.62 -1.45 -7.82
N ASN A 380 20.29 -1.46 -7.81
CA ASN A 380 19.42 -0.48 -8.45
C ASN A 380 18.78 0.38 -7.35
N SER A 381 18.92 1.70 -7.45
CA SER A 381 18.40 2.67 -6.49
C SER A 381 16.94 3.09 -6.76
N GLY A 382 16.17 2.30 -7.51
CA GLY A 382 14.80 2.62 -7.92
C GLY A 382 13.80 2.78 -6.77
N TYR A 383 14.12 2.24 -5.59
CA TYR A 383 13.36 2.41 -4.35
C TYR A 383 14.10 3.30 -3.32
N CYS A 384 15.13 4.02 -3.76
CA CYS A 384 15.81 5.06 -2.99
C CYS A 384 15.25 6.44 -3.33
N ILE A 385 13.93 6.57 -3.25
CA ILE A 385 13.20 7.78 -3.62
C ILE A 385 12.29 8.21 -2.48
N PRO A 386 12.08 9.52 -2.28
CA PRO A 386 11.19 9.99 -1.23
C PRO A 386 9.77 9.48 -1.45
N PHE A 387 9.02 9.34 -0.36
CA PHE A 387 7.61 8.99 -0.47
C PHE A 387 6.81 10.18 -1.00
N HIS A 388 6.48 10.15 -2.30
CA HIS A 388 5.58 11.10 -2.92
C HIS A 388 4.19 10.48 -3.12
N MET A 389 3.20 11.04 -2.43
CA MET A 389 1.81 10.57 -2.50
C MET A 389 1.27 10.62 -3.94
N VAL A 390 1.56 11.70 -4.69
CA VAL A 390 1.09 11.88 -6.07
C VAL A 390 1.61 10.77 -7.00
N ASP A 391 2.88 10.42 -6.87
CA ASP A 391 3.49 9.37 -7.68
C ASP A 391 2.86 8.00 -7.36
N HIS A 392 2.62 7.75 -6.08
CA HIS A 392 1.95 6.54 -5.62
C HIS A 392 0.45 6.46 -6.00
N LEU A 393 -0.19 7.53 -6.49
CA LEU A 393 -1.53 7.43 -7.07
C LEU A 393 -1.55 6.64 -8.39
N ARG A 394 -0.40 6.54 -9.08
CA ARG A 394 -0.32 5.91 -10.41
C ARG A 394 0.25 4.50 -10.37
N VAL A 395 1.23 4.25 -9.50
CA VAL A 395 1.93 2.97 -9.39
C VAL A 395 2.61 2.84 -8.02
N ASN A 396 2.83 1.61 -7.59
CA ASN A 396 3.59 1.35 -6.37
C ASN A 396 5.07 1.67 -6.55
N HIS A 397 5.60 2.56 -5.70
CA HIS A 397 7.01 2.92 -5.63
C HIS A 397 7.69 2.43 -4.34
N SER A 398 6.96 1.73 -3.48
CA SER A 398 7.46 1.26 -2.17
C SER A 398 7.22 -0.24 -2.03
N PRO A 399 8.26 -1.09 -2.16
CA PRO A 399 8.13 -2.49 -1.79
C PRO A 399 7.79 -2.62 -0.30
N THR A 400 7.17 -3.73 0.07
CA THR A 400 6.68 -3.97 1.44
C THR A 400 7.76 -3.89 2.53
N THR A 401 9.02 -4.13 2.17
CA THR A 401 10.17 -4.11 3.09
C THR A 401 10.63 -2.71 3.50
N VAL A 402 10.19 -1.67 2.79
CA VAL A 402 10.65 -0.29 3.06
C VAL A 402 9.69 0.52 3.92
N TYR A 403 8.56 -0.05 4.33
CA TYR A 403 7.62 0.67 5.18
C TYR A 403 6.98 -0.18 6.29
N ALA A 404 6.67 0.46 7.41
CA ALA A 404 5.91 -0.12 8.52
C ALA A 404 4.62 0.66 8.78
N LEU A 405 3.52 -0.06 8.98
CA LEU A 405 2.19 0.49 9.18
C LEU A 405 1.82 0.51 10.67
N PRO A 406 1.14 1.56 11.17
CA PRO A 406 0.61 1.56 12.54
C PRO A 406 -0.39 0.43 12.75
N SER A 407 -0.19 -0.37 13.80
CA SER A 407 -1.07 -1.49 14.14
C SER A 407 -2.51 -1.08 14.44
N TYR A 408 -2.71 0.19 14.87
CA TYR A 408 -4.03 0.78 15.13
C TYR A 408 -4.99 0.59 13.95
N LEU A 409 -4.49 0.69 12.71
CA LEU A 409 -5.31 0.48 11.51
C LEU A 409 -5.95 -0.91 11.46
N PHE A 410 -5.24 -1.94 11.93
CA PHE A 410 -5.71 -3.32 11.85
C PHE A 410 -6.59 -3.71 13.04
N TYR A 411 -6.23 -3.24 14.24
CA TYR A 411 -6.91 -3.60 15.48
C TYR A 411 -8.12 -2.72 15.82
N GLN A 412 -8.06 -1.43 15.53
CA GLN A 412 -9.15 -0.50 15.84
C GLN A 412 -9.96 -0.15 14.59
N CYS A 413 -9.29 -0.04 13.43
CA CYS A 413 -9.94 0.37 12.19
C CYS A 413 -10.34 -0.79 11.26
N GLY A 414 -10.03 -2.04 11.64
CA GLY A 414 -10.43 -3.23 10.87
C GLY A 414 -9.76 -3.36 9.49
N PHE A 415 -8.65 -2.67 9.22
CA PHE A 415 -7.95 -2.77 7.94
C PHE A 415 -7.52 -4.20 7.65
N ARG A 416 -7.66 -4.61 6.40
CA ARG A 416 -7.21 -5.90 5.86
C ARG A 416 -6.69 -5.69 4.45
N PHE A 417 -5.76 -6.53 4.03
CA PHE A 417 -5.40 -6.66 2.64
C PHE A 417 -6.61 -7.15 1.85
N ASN A 418 -6.81 -6.59 0.65
CA ASN A 418 -7.84 -7.05 -0.26
C ASN A 418 -7.46 -8.40 -0.86
N GLU A 419 -8.12 -9.48 -0.42
CA GLU A 419 -7.86 -10.83 -0.93
C GLU A 419 -8.38 -11.08 -2.34
N ASP A 420 -9.19 -10.18 -2.91
CA ASP A 420 -9.61 -10.29 -4.32
C ASP A 420 -8.49 -9.87 -5.28
N LEU A 421 -7.46 -9.19 -4.79
CA LEU A 421 -6.26 -8.81 -5.55
C LEU A 421 -5.23 -9.94 -5.52
N THR A 422 -4.84 -10.41 -6.70
CA THR A 422 -3.75 -11.39 -6.88
C THR A 422 -2.37 -10.75 -7.00
N THR A 423 -2.34 -9.44 -7.26
CA THR A 423 -1.15 -8.57 -7.30
C THR A 423 -1.58 -7.15 -6.89
N ASN A 424 -0.62 -6.32 -6.48
CA ASN A 424 -0.86 -4.94 -6.02
C ASN A 424 -1.69 -4.84 -4.72
N GLU A 425 -1.82 -5.94 -3.97
CA GLU A 425 -2.50 -5.97 -2.67
C GLU A 425 -1.81 -5.08 -1.63
N ASP A 426 -0.49 -4.96 -1.75
CA ASP A 426 0.38 -4.11 -0.94
C ASP A 426 0.19 -2.62 -1.25
N TRP A 427 0.08 -2.29 -2.55
CA TRP A 427 -0.12 -0.93 -3.03
C TRP A 427 -1.47 -0.37 -2.59
N GLU A 428 -2.53 -1.16 -2.73
CA GLU A 428 -3.89 -0.79 -2.32
C GLU A 428 -3.94 -0.46 -0.82
N LEU A 429 -3.36 -1.33 0.02
CA LEU A 429 -3.32 -1.14 1.45
C LEU A 429 -2.46 0.07 1.85
N LEU A 430 -1.29 0.22 1.23
CA LEU A 430 -0.37 1.33 1.47
C LEU A 430 -1.07 2.68 1.22
N MET A 431 -1.77 2.83 0.09
CA MET A 431 -2.46 4.07 -0.24
C MET A 431 -3.63 4.36 0.70
N ARG A 432 -4.43 3.35 1.04
CA ARG A 432 -5.50 3.50 2.05
C ARG A 432 -4.96 3.97 3.39
N ALA A 433 -3.85 3.39 3.83
CA ALA A 433 -3.20 3.78 5.08
C ALA A 433 -2.61 5.18 4.98
N ALA A 434 -1.95 5.52 3.87
CA ALA A 434 -1.25 6.78 3.68
C ALA A 434 -2.21 7.98 3.73
N PHE A 435 -3.43 7.85 3.19
CA PHE A 435 -4.45 8.91 3.29
C PHE A 435 -4.95 9.18 4.71
N LEU A 436 -4.78 8.23 5.64
CA LEU A 436 -5.21 8.38 7.03
C LEU A 436 -4.06 8.78 7.94
N CYS A 437 -2.92 8.10 7.81
CA CYS A 437 -1.79 8.23 8.72
C CYS A 437 -0.79 9.32 8.28
N GLY A 438 -0.75 9.66 6.98
CA GLY A 438 0.40 10.31 6.38
C GLY A 438 1.66 9.42 6.45
N VAL A 439 2.77 9.95 5.94
CA VAL A 439 4.05 9.23 5.88
C VAL A 439 5.17 10.06 6.53
N SER A 440 5.95 9.39 7.37
CA SER A 440 7.22 9.85 7.93
C SER A 440 8.34 9.17 7.15
N ASP A 441 9.08 9.96 6.39
CA ASP A 441 10.05 9.47 5.41
C ASP A 441 11.49 9.65 5.88
N CYS A 442 12.36 8.71 5.54
CA CYS A 442 13.78 8.70 5.88
C CYS A 442 14.61 8.24 4.68
N ASP A 443 15.66 8.99 4.34
CA ASP A 443 16.51 8.64 3.21
C ASP A 443 17.53 7.52 3.52
N ARG A 444 17.51 6.94 4.72
CA ARG A 444 18.36 5.79 5.07
C ARG A 444 17.99 4.58 4.23
N ARG A 445 19.01 3.93 3.65
CA ARG A 445 18.86 2.76 2.78
C ARG A 445 19.04 1.50 3.62
N THR A 446 17.94 0.84 3.96
CA THR A 446 17.93 -0.19 5.00
C THR A 446 17.48 -1.57 4.53
N SER A 447 17.20 -1.73 3.23
CA SER A 447 16.83 -3.03 2.65
C SER A 447 17.33 -3.23 1.22
N ILE A 448 17.35 -4.49 0.78
CA ILE A 448 17.62 -4.92 -0.59
C ILE A 448 16.51 -5.87 -1.02
N TYR A 449 15.68 -5.41 -1.95
CA TYR A 449 14.68 -6.20 -2.65
C TYR A 449 15.34 -7.10 -3.71
N ARG A 450 15.30 -8.42 -3.52
CA ARG A 450 15.99 -9.36 -4.42
C ARG A 450 15.09 -9.79 -5.57
N LEU A 451 15.52 -9.46 -6.79
CA LEU A 451 14.84 -9.80 -8.03
C LEU A 451 15.35 -11.15 -8.55
N TRP A 452 14.54 -12.20 -8.41
CA TRP A 452 14.91 -13.56 -8.84
C TRP A 452 14.52 -13.85 -10.29
N ASN A 453 15.44 -14.50 -11.02
CA ASN A 453 15.21 -14.92 -12.41
C ASN A 453 14.16 -16.04 -12.56
N ILE A 454 13.91 -16.79 -11.49
CA ILE A 454 12.98 -17.92 -11.41
C ILE A 454 12.25 -17.77 -10.06
N ASP A 455 10.96 -18.10 -10.01
CA ASP A 455 10.10 -18.05 -8.81
C ASP A 455 9.82 -16.65 -8.21
N SER A 456 9.54 -15.65 -9.04
CA SER A 456 8.98 -14.37 -8.58
C SER A 456 7.48 -14.29 -8.86
N SER A 457 6.75 -13.52 -8.04
CA SER A 457 5.34 -13.17 -8.32
C SER A 457 5.17 -12.49 -9.69
N ARG A 458 6.22 -11.79 -10.18
CA ARG A 458 6.27 -11.21 -11.53
C ARG A 458 6.26 -12.27 -12.63
N ALA A 459 6.82 -13.46 -12.39
CA ALA A 459 6.78 -14.59 -13.32
C ALA A 459 5.52 -15.45 -13.19
N ALA A 460 4.84 -15.40 -12.03
CA ALA A 460 3.65 -16.20 -11.75
C ALA A 460 2.34 -15.64 -12.34
N HIS A 461 2.28 -14.34 -12.63
CA HIS A 461 1.08 -13.66 -13.11
C HIS A 461 1.28 -13.04 -14.49
N SER A 462 0.24 -13.07 -15.33
CA SER A 462 0.29 -12.48 -16.66
C SER A 462 0.31 -10.94 -16.60
N PRO A 463 0.93 -10.24 -17.58
CA PRO A 463 0.86 -8.78 -17.65
C PRO A 463 -0.58 -8.24 -17.68
N GLN A 464 -1.53 -8.97 -18.29
CA GLN A 464 -2.94 -8.60 -18.32
C GLN A 464 -3.56 -8.63 -16.91
N GLU A 465 -3.15 -9.58 -16.07
CA GLU A 465 -3.61 -9.68 -14.69
C GLU A 465 -3.06 -8.53 -13.83
N TRP A 466 -1.79 -8.17 -14.01
CA TRP A 466 -1.20 -6.99 -13.37
C TRP A 466 -1.93 -5.70 -13.74
N GLU A 467 -2.24 -5.51 -15.02
CA GLU A 467 -2.98 -4.34 -15.49
C GLU A 467 -4.41 -4.32 -14.96
N LYS A 468 -5.11 -5.47 -14.95
CA LYS A 468 -6.46 -5.57 -14.38
C LYS A 468 -6.49 -5.16 -12.91
N ASN A 469 -5.57 -5.68 -12.09
CA ASN A 469 -5.50 -5.35 -10.68
C ASN A 469 -5.08 -3.87 -10.47
N ARG A 470 -4.17 -3.35 -11.30
CA ARG A 470 -3.78 -1.93 -11.28
C ARG A 470 -4.99 -1.02 -11.54
N GLN A 471 -5.83 -1.35 -12.52
CA GLN A 471 -7.05 -0.61 -12.83
C GLN A 471 -8.09 -0.72 -11.70
N ALA A 472 -8.17 -1.86 -11.01
CA ALA A 472 -9.03 -2.01 -9.84
C ALA A 472 -8.61 -1.07 -8.70
N VAL A 473 -7.30 -1.00 -8.40
CA VAL A 473 -6.76 -0.07 -7.40
C VAL A 473 -7.01 1.38 -7.80
N ILE A 474 -6.78 1.75 -9.06
CA ILE A 474 -7.04 3.11 -9.56
C ILE A 474 -8.52 3.45 -9.48
N GLY A 475 -9.42 2.57 -9.91
CA GLY A 475 -10.86 2.79 -9.83
C GLY A 475 -11.35 3.01 -8.39
N GLN A 476 -10.73 2.30 -7.43
CA GLN A 476 -10.96 2.58 -6.01
C GLN A 476 -10.46 3.97 -5.63
N LEU A 477 -9.22 4.34 -5.96
CA LEU A 477 -8.67 5.67 -5.68
C LEU A 477 -9.50 6.81 -6.31
N GLU A 478 -10.03 6.63 -7.52
CA GLU A 478 -10.90 7.60 -8.19
C GLU A 478 -12.24 7.80 -7.49
N SER A 479 -12.74 6.76 -6.81
CA SER A 479 -13.95 6.85 -6.00
C SER A 479 -13.74 7.53 -4.63
N GLU A 480 -12.48 7.66 -4.20
CA GLU A 480 -12.11 8.16 -2.89
C GLU A 480 -12.04 9.69 -2.84
N ARG A 481 -12.73 10.29 -1.88
CA ARG A 481 -12.49 11.69 -1.51
C ARG A 481 -11.32 11.76 -0.54
N VAL A 482 -10.24 12.40 -0.98
CA VAL A 482 -9.00 12.52 -0.22
C VAL A 482 -8.79 13.96 0.21
N LEU A 483 -8.66 14.17 1.51
CA LEU A 483 -8.24 15.46 2.05
C LEU A 483 -6.71 15.50 2.09
N VAL A 484 -6.11 16.43 1.35
CA VAL A 484 -4.66 16.63 1.34
C VAL A 484 -4.27 17.36 2.63
N THR A 485 -3.68 16.63 3.58
CA THR A 485 -3.31 17.17 4.90
C THR A 485 -1.89 17.75 4.95
N ARG A 486 -1.03 17.41 3.99
CA ARG A 486 0.37 17.87 3.88
C ARG A 486 0.71 18.27 2.44
N PRO A 487 0.17 19.39 1.93
CA PRO A 487 0.38 19.79 0.54
C PRO A 487 1.85 19.97 0.18
N GLU A 488 2.72 20.30 1.14
CA GLU A 488 4.17 20.34 0.95
C GLU A 488 4.75 19.00 0.44
N GLN A 489 4.20 17.85 0.85
CA GLN A 489 4.59 16.52 0.33
C GLN A 489 4.10 16.28 -1.11
N LEU A 490 3.15 17.09 -1.61
CA LEU A 490 2.67 17.09 -3.00
C LEU A 490 3.36 18.15 -3.86
N LEU A 491 3.88 19.21 -3.23
CA LEU A 491 4.49 20.38 -3.87
C LEU A 491 6.01 20.27 -3.99
N THR A 492 6.63 19.27 -3.36
CA THR A 492 8.01 18.90 -3.68
C THR A 492 8.06 18.50 -5.15
N ASP A 493 8.89 19.19 -5.93
CA ASP A 493 9.15 18.82 -7.33
C ASP A 493 9.42 17.31 -7.39
N PRO A 494 8.78 16.57 -8.32
CA PRO A 494 8.98 15.13 -8.43
C PRO A 494 10.49 14.86 -8.53
N PRO A 495 11.00 13.80 -7.88
CA PRO A 495 12.42 13.54 -7.84
C PRO A 495 12.89 13.38 -9.27
N TYR A 496 13.72 14.32 -9.73
CA TYR A 496 14.28 14.28 -11.07
C TYR A 496 14.88 12.88 -11.28
N LYS A 497 14.33 12.08 -12.20
CA LYS A 497 15.02 10.86 -12.61
C LYS A 497 16.36 11.29 -13.18
N ARG A 498 17.43 10.94 -12.49
CA ARG A 498 18.79 11.18 -12.94
C ARG A 498 19.13 10.09 -13.94
N TYR A 499 19.14 10.45 -15.22
CA TYR A 499 19.67 9.59 -16.27
C TYR A 499 21.15 9.87 -16.43
N SER A 500 21.92 8.84 -16.71
CA SER A 500 23.31 8.94 -17.14
C SER A 500 23.43 8.49 -18.58
N ALA A 501 24.26 9.17 -19.34
CA ALA A 501 24.69 8.75 -20.66
C ALA A 501 26.21 8.73 -20.72
N ARG A 502 26.75 7.87 -21.58
CA ARG A 502 28.19 7.80 -21.83
C ARG A 502 28.48 8.05 -23.31
N LEU A 503 29.44 8.91 -23.58
CA LEU A 503 29.99 9.20 -24.89
C LEU A 503 31.32 8.45 -25.03
N TYR A 504 31.55 7.83 -26.18
CA TYR A 504 32.81 7.18 -26.55
C TYR A 504 33.35 7.83 -27.82
N ILE A 505 34.64 8.13 -27.82
CA ILE A 505 35.35 8.74 -28.95
C ILE A 505 36.33 7.72 -29.55
N ASP A 506 36.24 7.50 -30.86
CA ASP A 506 37.24 6.75 -31.62
C ASP A 506 38.31 7.71 -32.16
N ALA A 507 39.54 7.50 -31.69
CA ALA A 507 40.73 8.22 -32.11
C ALA A 507 41.57 7.46 -33.17
N GLY A 508 40.95 6.59 -33.96
CA GLY A 508 41.60 5.72 -34.94
C GLY A 508 42.10 4.38 -34.38
N MET A 509 41.67 4.02 -33.17
CA MET A 509 42.02 2.77 -32.49
C MET A 509 40.79 1.91 -32.16
N GLY A 510 39.60 2.34 -32.59
CA GLY A 510 38.31 1.78 -32.23
C GLY A 510 37.73 2.38 -30.94
N LEU A 511 36.42 2.22 -30.78
CA LEU A 511 35.69 2.65 -29.58
C LEU A 511 36.14 1.84 -28.35
N SER A 512 36.55 2.53 -27.28
CA SER A 512 36.98 1.91 -26.02
C SER A 512 36.77 2.85 -24.83
N GLU A 513 36.87 2.33 -23.62
CA GLU A 513 36.78 3.10 -22.37
C GLU A 513 37.93 4.11 -22.19
N LYS A 514 38.97 4.08 -23.04
CA LYS A 514 40.10 5.01 -22.93
C LYS A 514 39.67 6.47 -23.15
N TYR A 515 38.69 6.70 -24.03
CA TYR A 515 38.15 8.01 -24.35
C TYR A 515 36.63 8.00 -24.19
N SER A 516 36.17 7.70 -22.96
CA SER A 516 34.77 7.76 -22.59
C SER A 516 34.48 8.91 -21.61
N PHE A 517 33.32 9.52 -21.75
CA PHE A 517 32.86 10.68 -20.97
C PHE A 517 31.44 10.43 -20.48
N GLU A 518 31.15 10.77 -19.22
CA GLU A 518 29.82 10.66 -18.67
C GLU A 518 29.14 12.02 -18.55
N SER A 519 27.84 12.04 -18.81
CA SER A 519 26.97 13.19 -18.55
C SER A 519 25.71 12.72 -17.85
N TYR A 520 25.13 13.58 -17.03
CA TYR A 520 23.90 13.32 -16.31
C TYR A 520 22.81 14.30 -16.73
N CYS A 521 21.57 13.84 -16.78
CA CYS A 521 20.40 14.66 -17.04
C CYS A 521 19.42 14.49 -15.88
N ASN A 522 19.01 15.60 -15.27
CA ASN A 522 17.93 15.63 -14.28
C ASN A 522 16.63 15.94 -15.02
N MET A 523 15.80 14.92 -15.26
CA MET A 523 14.58 15.10 -16.06
C MET A 523 13.37 15.50 -15.22
N CYS A 524 12.62 16.49 -15.71
CA CYS A 524 11.18 16.63 -15.47
C CYS A 524 10.47 16.38 -16.81
N GLY A 525 9.92 15.17 -17.02
CA GLY A 525 9.25 14.78 -18.26
C GLY A 525 10.02 13.74 -19.08
N THR A 526 9.91 13.79 -20.41
CA THR A 526 10.47 12.79 -21.34
C THR A 526 11.70 13.27 -22.11
N PHE A 527 12.14 14.52 -21.96
CA PHE A 527 13.23 15.08 -22.77
C PHE A 527 14.61 14.82 -22.16
N LEU A 528 15.43 14.04 -22.85
CA LEU A 528 16.83 13.80 -22.57
C LEU A 528 17.68 14.94 -23.12
N ARG A 529 18.61 15.44 -22.30
CA ARG A 529 19.71 16.33 -22.72
C ARG A 529 20.98 15.97 -21.97
N PHE A 530 21.98 15.50 -22.70
CA PHE A 530 23.31 15.19 -22.16
C PHE A 530 24.35 16.05 -22.89
N ALA A 531 25.25 16.67 -22.14
CA ALA A 531 26.31 17.52 -22.69
C ALA A 531 27.67 17.02 -22.19
N PHE A 532 28.56 16.73 -23.13
CA PHE A 532 29.87 16.16 -22.88
C PHE A 532 30.94 17.19 -23.29
N SER A 533 31.70 17.68 -22.32
CA SER A 533 32.82 18.60 -22.59
C SER A 533 34.05 17.83 -23.06
N LEU A 534 34.62 18.25 -24.18
CA LEU A 534 35.83 17.72 -24.80
C LEU A 534 36.93 18.81 -24.92
N GLU A 535 36.84 19.89 -24.14
CA GLU A 535 37.74 21.05 -24.24
C GLU A 535 39.22 20.69 -24.07
N ASP A 536 39.53 19.67 -23.28
CA ASP A 536 40.91 19.24 -23.02
C ASP A 536 41.36 18.06 -23.90
N LEU A 537 40.47 17.49 -24.73
CA LEU A 537 40.77 16.33 -25.54
C LEU A 537 41.46 16.75 -26.85
N VAL A 538 42.64 16.17 -27.12
CA VAL A 538 43.43 16.43 -28.33
C VAL A 538 43.70 15.10 -29.04
N VAL A 539 42.75 14.69 -29.88
CA VAL A 539 42.83 13.50 -30.74
C VAL A 539 42.15 13.79 -32.08
N ASP A 540 42.45 12.99 -33.10
CA ASP A 540 41.71 13.01 -34.36
C ASP A 540 40.41 12.21 -34.17
N LEU A 541 39.26 12.85 -34.42
CA LEU A 541 37.95 12.22 -34.27
C LEU A 541 37.61 11.42 -35.53
N VAL A 542 37.54 10.09 -35.40
CA VAL A 542 37.15 9.20 -36.50
C VAL A 542 35.66 8.89 -36.46
N SER A 543 35.17 8.44 -35.31
CA SER A 543 33.76 8.15 -35.06
C SER A 543 33.41 8.39 -33.59
N LEU A 544 32.13 8.47 -33.26
CA LEU A 544 31.67 8.50 -31.87
C LEU A 544 30.46 7.61 -31.66
N ARG A 545 30.27 7.20 -30.40
CA ARG A 545 29.10 6.46 -29.93
C ARG A 545 28.54 7.10 -28.67
N ILE A 546 27.22 7.23 -28.58
CA ILE A 546 26.51 7.68 -27.39
C ILE A 546 25.58 6.58 -26.90
N ASP A 547 25.70 6.27 -25.62
CA ASP A 547 24.88 5.31 -24.90
C ASP A 547 23.96 6.13 -23.97
N PRO A 548 22.70 6.42 -24.34
CA PRO A 548 21.81 7.30 -23.57
C PRO A 548 21.22 6.67 -22.31
N GLY A 549 21.59 5.43 -21.98
CA GLY A 549 21.18 4.70 -20.78
C GLY A 549 21.54 3.21 -20.88
N GLU A 550 21.25 2.43 -19.84
CA GLU A 550 21.58 0.99 -19.79
C GLU A 550 20.37 0.09 -20.02
N THR A 551 19.15 0.62 -19.87
CA THR A 551 17.90 -0.15 -19.91
C THR A 551 17.36 -0.27 -21.33
N GLY A 552 16.90 -1.47 -21.67
CA GLY A 552 16.16 -1.74 -22.90
C GLY A 552 14.67 -1.53 -22.71
N ASP A 553 13.90 -1.96 -23.70
CA ASP A 553 12.43 -1.85 -23.73
C ASP A 553 11.93 -0.39 -23.71
N ILE A 554 12.65 0.47 -24.43
CA ILE A 554 12.42 1.91 -24.52
C ILE A 554 12.39 2.37 -25.98
N GLY A 555 11.77 3.52 -26.20
CA GLY A 555 11.87 4.27 -27.45
C GLY A 555 12.50 5.64 -27.23
N VAL A 556 13.25 6.11 -28.22
CA VAL A 556 13.82 7.47 -28.25
C VAL A 556 13.32 8.17 -29.51
N ARG A 557 12.51 9.22 -29.35
CA ARG A 557 11.93 10.02 -30.43
C ARG A 557 12.74 11.28 -30.69
N SER A 558 12.91 11.60 -31.97
CA SER A 558 13.65 12.76 -32.47
C SER A 558 15.03 12.91 -31.80
N PRO A 559 15.87 11.84 -31.79
CA PRO A 559 17.23 11.97 -31.28
C PRO A 559 18.05 12.92 -32.15
N HIS A 560 18.84 13.78 -31.51
CA HIS A 560 19.81 14.63 -32.18
C HIS A 560 21.16 14.51 -31.49
N ILE A 561 22.23 14.47 -32.29
CA ILE A 561 23.61 14.65 -31.81
C ILE A 561 24.12 15.98 -32.37
N ILE A 562 24.56 16.86 -31.48
CA ILE A 562 25.00 18.21 -31.80
C ILE A 562 26.49 18.30 -31.47
N LEU A 563 27.31 18.64 -32.46
CA LEU A 563 28.75 18.86 -32.30
C LEU A 563 29.00 20.37 -32.31
N ARG A 564 29.56 20.91 -31.22
CA ARG A 564 29.92 22.33 -31.09
C ARG A 564 31.44 22.48 -31.10
N TYR A 565 31.95 23.29 -32.02
CA TYR A 565 33.39 23.52 -32.21
C TYR A 565 33.85 24.81 -31.52
N ARG A 566 35.15 24.92 -31.25
CA ARG A 566 35.76 26.09 -30.56
C ARG A 566 35.63 27.39 -31.35
N ASP A 567 35.42 27.30 -32.66
CA ASP A 567 35.23 28.44 -33.54
C ASP A 567 33.74 28.79 -33.75
N GLU A 568 32.90 28.39 -32.80
CA GLU A 568 31.45 28.63 -32.75
C GLU A 568 30.65 27.97 -33.88
N ARG A 569 31.28 27.11 -34.70
CA ARG A 569 30.53 26.27 -35.65
C ARG A 569 29.75 25.20 -34.90
N GLU A 570 28.56 24.91 -35.39
CA GLU A 570 27.71 23.82 -34.89
C GLU A 570 27.31 22.91 -36.05
N LYS A 571 27.33 21.60 -35.80
CA LYS A 571 26.79 20.59 -36.72
C LYS A 571 25.79 19.71 -36.00
N ILE A 572 24.58 19.62 -36.55
CA ILE A 572 23.47 18.85 -35.99
C ILE A 572 23.24 17.63 -36.87
N TYR A 573 23.19 16.45 -36.25
CA TYR A 573 22.82 15.19 -36.85
C TYR A 573 21.45 14.79 -36.31
N ALA A 574 20.45 14.68 -37.19
CA ALA A 574 19.09 14.29 -36.83
C ALA A 574 18.92 12.77 -36.94
N ALA A 575 17.77 12.25 -36.53
CA ALA A 575 17.50 10.81 -36.47
C ALA A 575 17.83 10.03 -37.76
N ALA A 576 17.66 10.65 -38.94
CA ALA A 576 17.97 10.04 -40.23
C ALA A 576 19.47 9.92 -40.53
N ASP A 577 20.31 10.69 -39.83
CA ASP A 577 21.77 10.71 -39.98
C ASP A 577 22.47 9.80 -38.95
N LEU A 578 21.72 9.21 -38.01
CA LEU A 578 22.26 8.39 -36.93
C LEU A 578 22.22 6.90 -37.26
N GLU A 579 23.33 6.22 -37.00
CA GLU A 579 23.36 4.76 -36.93
C GLU A 579 23.02 4.30 -35.50
N SER A 580 22.40 3.14 -35.34
CA SER A 580 21.99 2.64 -34.02
C SER A 580 21.81 1.14 -33.99
N ASN A 581 21.96 0.54 -32.80
CA ASN A 581 21.56 -0.86 -32.56
C ASN A 581 20.03 -1.03 -32.37
N GLY A 582 19.28 0.07 -32.34
CA GLY A 582 17.81 0.09 -32.29
C GLY A 582 17.16 0.01 -33.67
N LEU A 583 15.86 -0.32 -33.70
CA LEU A 583 15.05 -0.30 -34.91
C LEU A 583 14.53 1.12 -35.19
N PHE A 584 14.88 1.67 -36.35
CA PHE A 584 14.43 3.00 -36.77
C PHE A 584 13.04 2.97 -37.41
N CYS A 585 12.10 3.73 -36.83
CA CYS A 585 10.77 3.99 -37.36
C CYS A 585 10.75 5.38 -38.00
N CYS A 586 10.77 5.43 -39.34
CA CYS A 586 10.86 6.68 -40.10
C CYS A 586 9.62 7.58 -39.94
N GLU A 587 8.41 7.01 -39.91
CA GLU A 587 7.15 7.77 -39.78
C GLU A 587 7.06 8.54 -38.45
N LYS A 588 7.67 7.99 -37.40
CA LYS A 588 7.65 8.56 -36.05
C LYS A 588 8.96 9.21 -35.64
N GLU A 589 9.96 9.25 -36.54
CA GLU A 589 11.34 9.67 -36.27
C GLU A 589 11.88 9.12 -34.94
N SER A 590 11.74 7.81 -34.72
CA SER A 590 12.06 7.20 -33.42
C SER A 590 12.84 5.92 -33.57
N PHE A 591 13.71 5.66 -32.60
CA PHE A 591 14.43 4.39 -32.45
C PHE A 591 13.81 3.58 -31.33
N ILE A 592 13.62 2.28 -31.58
CA ILE A 592 13.02 1.33 -30.66
C ILE A 592 14.09 0.32 -30.23
N PHE A 593 14.29 0.20 -28.91
CA PHE A 593 15.28 -0.68 -28.31
C PHE A 593 14.57 -1.73 -27.48
N LEU A 594 14.48 -2.97 -27.99
CA LEU A 594 13.93 -4.09 -27.22
C LEU A 594 14.95 -4.69 -26.24
N GLN A 595 16.22 -4.60 -26.58
CA GLN A 595 17.33 -5.11 -25.78
C GLN A 595 17.95 -3.98 -24.94
N PRO A 596 18.58 -4.30 -23.80
CA PRO A 596 19.41 -3.36 -23.03
C PRO A 596 20.53 -2.74 -23.85
N ASP A 597 21.15 -1.70 -23.30
CA ASP A 597 22.28 -0.98 -23.90
C ASP A 597 21.94 -0.29 -25.25
N PRO A 598 21.01 0.70 -25.27
CA PRO A 598 20.76 1.52 -26.45
C PRO A 598 22.03 2.26 -26.88
N GLN A 599 22.34 2.26 -28.18
CA GLN A 599 23.54 2.90 -28.72
C GLN A 599 23.22 3.70 -29.99
N PHE A 600 23.78 4.91 -30.08
CA PHE A 600 23.76 5.77 -31.27
C PHE A 600 25.19 5.99 -31.76
N PHE A 601 25.41 5.88 -33.06
CA PHE A 601 26.72 5.98 -33.70
C PHE A 601 26.73 7.10 -34.75
N LEU A 602 27.88 7.76 -34.83
CA LEU A 602 28.23 8.64 -35.94
C LEU A 602 29.57 8.17 -36.53
N SER A 603 29.48 7.51 -37.68
CA SER A 603 30.59 6.85 -38.36
C SER A 603 31.22 7.75 -39.45
N ASP A 604 30.43 8.68 -40.01
CA ASP A 604 30.84 9.64 -41.05
C ASP A 604 30.87 11.07 -40.48
N ILE A 605 31.90 11.37 -39.68
CA ILE A 605 32.13 12.72 -39.16
C ILE A 605 32.97 13.49 -40.18
N ASP A 606 32.48 14.64 -40.64
CA ASP A 606 33.24 15.48 -41.57
C ASP A 606 34.57 15.90 -40.93
N ASP A 607 35.63 16.04 -41.73
CA ASP A 607 37.01 16.40 -41.34
C ASP A 607 37.11 17.84 -40.79
N LEU A 608 36.42 18.10 -39.68
CA LEU A 608 36.25 19.39 -39.03
C LEU A 608 37.06 19.49 -37.72
N GLY A 609 37.79 18.43 -37.37
CA GLY A 609 38.53 18.28 -36.11
C GLY A 609 37.64 17.82 -34.95
N ILE A 610 38.19 17.83 -33.74
CA ILE A 610 37.47 17.46 -32.52
C ILE A 610 36.56 18.61 -32.03
N PRO A 611 35.26 18.36 -31.75
CA PRO A 611 34.39 19.37 -31.17
C PRO A 611 34.81 19.70 -29.73
N ALA A 612 34.49 20.92 -29.28
CA ALA A 612 34.66 21.33 -27.89
C ALA A 612 33.60 20.70 -26.98
N GLU A 613 32.40 20.46 -27.52
CA GLU A 613 31.28 19.84 -26.80
C GLU A 613 30.47 18.96 -27.75
N VAL A 614 30.00 17.83 -27.22
CA VAL A 614 29.00 16.98 -27.87
C VAL A 614 27.74 17.00 -27.02
N GLU A 615 26.59 17.26 -27.63
CA GLU A 615 25.30 17.23 -26.95
C GLU A 615 24.38 16.17 -27.59
N PHE A 616 23.74 15.34 -26.77
CA PHE A 616 22.68 14.43 -27.19
C PHE A 616 21.34 14.93 -26.66
N THR A 617 20.34 14.98 -27.53
CA THR A 617 18.95 15.29 -27.14
C THR A 617 17.96 14.30 -27.72
N GLY A 618 16.80 14.13 -27.08
CA GLY A 618 15.71 13.29 -27.60
C GLY A 618 14.59 13.08 -26.59
N HIS A 619 13.48 12.48 -26.99
CA HIS A 619 12.37 12.16 -26.08
C HIS A 619 12.28 10.67 -25.79
N ILE A 620 12.49 10.27 -24.53
CA ILE A 620 12.35 8.88 -24.08
C ILE A 620 10.89 8.51 -23.82
N PHE A 621 10.47 7.31 -24.23
CA PHE A 621 9.14 6.78 -23.96
C PHE A 621 9.19 5.26 -23.72
N SER A 622 8.21 4.75 -22.97
CA SER A 622 8.04 3.30 -22.75
C SER A 622 7.32 2.66 -23.94
N LEU A 623 7.69 1.42 -24.27
CA LEU A 623 7.08 0.69 -25.38
C LEU A 623 5.76 0.03 -24.97
N ASP A 624 4.69 0.38 -25.67
CA ASP A 624 3.43 -0.37 -25.62
C ASP A 624 3.49 -1.63 -26.51
N GLU A 625 2.41 -2.41 -26.50
CA GLU A 625 2.33 -3.67 -27.24
C GLU A 625 2.42 -3.46 -28.77
N ASP A 626 1.88 -2.36 -29.30
CA ASP A 626 1.94 -2.05 -30.73
C ASP A 626 3.39 -1.79 -31.17
N HIS A 627 4.15 -1.04 -30.36
CA HIS A 627 5.59 -0.83 -30.62
C HIS A 627 6.37 -2.15 -30.60
N ARG A 628 6.08 -3.04 -29.64
CA ARG A 628 6.76 -4.35 -29.53
C ARG A 628 6.41 -5.27 -30.68
N GLN A 629 5.14 -5.32 -31.09
CA GLN A 629 4.70 -6.14 -32.22
C GLN A 629 5.29 -5.65 -33.53
N TRP A 630 5.27 -4.33 -33.75
CA TRP A 630 5.93 -3.72 -34.90
C TRP A 630 7.42 -4.07 -34.93
N ALA A 631 8.13 -3.89 -33.81
CA ALA A 631 9.56 -4.17 -33.73
C ALA A 631 9.90 -5.64 -33.99
N LYS A 632 9.12 -6.58 -33.44
CA LYS A 632 9.26 -8.02 -33.74
C LYS A 632 9.05 -8.31 -35.23
N SER A 633 8.04 -7.68 -35.85
CA SER A 633 7.77 -7.88 -37.27
C SER A 633 8.91 -7.37 -38.16
N GLU A 634 9.52 -6.24 -37.81
CA GLU A 634 10.65 -5.68 -38.56
C GLU A 634 11.94 -6.48 -38.37
N MET A 635 12.18 -7.03 -37.18
CA MET A 635 13.29 -7.96 -36.95
C MET A 635 13.15 -9.22 -37.82
N GLN A 636 11.96 -9.81 -37.88
CA GLN A 636 11.70 -10.99 -38.71
C GLN A 636 11.91 -10.69 -40.21
N LYS A 637 11.44 -9.55 -40.71
CA LYS A 637 11.68 -9.14 -42.11
C LYS A 637 13.17 -8.98 -42.41
N LYS A 638 13.94 -8.38 -41.49
CA LYS A 638 15.40 -8.23 -41.66
C LYS A 638 16.11 -9.58 -41.69
N GLU A 639 15.69 -10.54 -40.86
CA GLU A 639 16.22 -11.91 -40.88
C GLU A 639 15.89 -12.64 -42.18
N GLU A 640 14.65 -12.52 -42.68
CA GLU A 640 14.23 -13.10 -43.96
C GLU A 640 15.01 -12.52 -45.15
N ILE A 641 15.26 -11.21 -45.16
CA ILE A 641 16.07 -10.54 -46.20
C ILE A 641 17.54 -10.98 -46.10
N ALA A 642 18.12 -11.00 -44.90
CA ALA A 642 19.50 -11.45 -44.70
C ALA A 642 19.70 -12.91 -45.11
N GLN A 643 18.70 -13.77 -44.87
CA GLN A 643 18.71 -15.16 -45.32
C GLN A 643 18.61 -15.25 -46.85
N GLN A 644 17.75 -14.45 -47.50
CA GLN A 644 17.67 -14.38 -48.96
C GLN A 644 18.97 -13.89 -49.60
N GLU A 645 19.63 -12.86 -49.04
CA GLU A 645 20.92 -12.36 -49.54
C GLU A 645 22.03 -13.40 -49.38
N LYS A 646 22.02 -14.15 -48.27
CA LYS A 646 22.95 -15.26 -48.03
C LYS A 646 22.74 -16.38 -49.03
N ASP A 647 21.48 -16.73 -49.31
CA ASP A 647 21.12 -17.75 -50.31
C ASP A 647 21.46 -17.30 -51.75
N LEU A 648 21.27 -16.01 -52.08
CA LEU A 648 21.69 -15.41 -53.36
C LEU A 648 23.21 -15.36 -53.53
N SER A 649 23.97 -15.07 -52.46
CA SER A 649 25.43 -15.08 -52.48
C SER A 649 26.01 -16.49 -52.66
N ALA A 650 25.26 -17.53 -52.27
CA ALA A 650 25.64 -18.93 -52.46
C ALA A 650 25.39 -19.47 -53.88
N ILE A 651 24.64 -18.73 -54.72
CA ILE A 651 24.24 -19.15 -56.08
C ILE A 651 25.10 -18.50 -57.19
N LEU A 652 25.93 -17.49 -56.87
CA LEU A 652 26.83 -16.86 -57.84
C LEU A 652 28.17 -17.63 -57.97
N PRO A 653 28.57 -18.11 -59.17
CA PRO A 653 29.86 -18.79 -59.37
C PRO A 653 31.04 -17.83 -59.27
N SER A 654 32.13 -18.30 -58.65
CA SER A 654 33.42 -17.62 -58.53
C SER A 654 34.24 -17.59 -59.82
N GLU A 655 33.69 -17.07 -60.92
CA GLU A 655 34.46 -16.83 -62.14
C GLU A 655 34.76 -15.33 -62.27
N TYR A 656 35.87 -14.90 -61.67
CA TYR A 656 36.85 -13.92 -62.18
C TYR A 656 37.89 -13.70 -61.08
N SER A 657 38.72 -14.72 -60.85
CA SER A 657 39.97 -14.58 -60.11
C SER A 657 41.08 -15.28 -60.89
N GLU A 658 41.55 -14.65 -61.96
CA GLU A 658 42.91 -14.89 -62.43
C GLU A 658 43.83 -13.77 -61.94
N PRO A 659 45.01 -14.09 -61.39
CA PRO A 659 45.96 -13.09 -60.90
C PRO A 659 46.83 -12.60 -62.06
N ILE A 660 46.72 -11.31 -62.39
CA ILE A 660 47.75 -10.65 -63.21
C ILE A 660 48.97 -10.42 -62.30
N LYS A 661 50.06 -11.12 -62.61
CA LYS A 661 51.41 -10.83 -62.10
C LYS A 661 51.91 -9.54 -62.74
N GLU A 662 52.35 -8.57 -61.95
CA GLU A 662 53.34 -7.58 -62.38
C GLU A 662 54.40 -7.40 -61.29
N ASP A 663 55.66 -7.59 -61.70
CA ASP A 663 56.89 -7.28 -60.97
C ASP A 663 57.18 -5.76 -60.99
N PRO A 664 58.05 -5.25 -60.10
CA PRO A 664 58.14 -3.84 -59.73
C PRO A 664 59.09 -3.04 -60.64
N VAL A 665 58.86 -1.73 -60.84
CA VAL A 665 59.90 -0.68 -61.01
C VAL A 665 59.31 0.75 -61.06
N GLU A 666 59.88 1.60 -60.21
CA GLU A 666 60.19 3.04 -60.25
C GLU A 666 59.45 4.09 -61.14
N SER A 667 59.10 5.18 -60.43
CA SER A 667 59.45 6.60 -60.68
C SER A 667 58.50 7.56 -61.42
N THR A 668 58.46 8.77 -60.83
CA THR A 668 58.30 10.13 -61.39
C THR A 668 56.93 10.80 -61.57
N HIS A 669 56.78 11.87 -60.79
CA HIS A 669 56.25 13.22 -61.08
C HIS A 669 54.94 13.49 -61.86
N GLN A 670 54.03 14.13 -61.11
CA GLN A 670 53.24 15.33 -61.39
C GLN A 670 52.03 15.31 -62.37
N LYS A 671 50.89 15.63 -61.72
CA LYS A 671 49.80 16.59 -62.06
C LYS A 671 48.48 16.08 -62.66
N LYS A 672 47.46 16.22 -61.78
CA LYS A 672 46.12 16.83 -61.95
C LYS A 672 45.22 16.34 -63.11
N GLY A 673 44.07 15.77 -62.71
CA GLY A 673 42.84 15.82 -63.52
C GLY A 673 41.83 14.72 -63.20
N GLN A 674 40.70 15.11 -62.58
CA GLN A 674 39.37 14.49 -62.69
C GLN A 674 39.21 12.97 -62.45
N LYS A 675 38.58 12.62 -61.31
CA LYS A 675 37.62 11.51 -61.25
C LYS A 675 36.30 11.99 -60.63
N LYS A 676 35.47 12.59 -61.49
CA LYS A 676 34.00 12.49 -61.38
C LYS A 676 33.62 11.13 -61.95
N GLY A 677 32.81 10.36 -61.23
CA GLY A 677 32.10 9.21 -61.77
C GLY A 677 32.35 7.91 -61.01
N LEU A 678 31.62 7.71 -59.91
CA LEU A 678 31.02 6.43 -59.50
C LEU A 678 30.14 6.69 -58.25
N ARG A 679 29.08 7.49 -58.46
CA ARG A 679 27.93 7.62 -57.54
C ARG A 679 26.67 7.78 -58.38
N THR A 680 26.29 6.69 -59.04
CA THR A 680 24.96 6.50 -59.61
C THR A 680 24.74 5.01 -59.82
N PHE A 681 24.19 4.32 -58.83
CA PHE A 681 23.24 3.22 -59.02
C PHE A 681 22.54 2.98 -57.67
N PHE A 682 21.22 2.81 -57.72
CA PHE A 682 20.24 2.79 -56.61
C PHE A 682 19.66 4.13 -56.13
N ARG A 683 19.00 4.82 -57.08
CA ARG A 683 17.77 5.59 -56.78
C ARG A 683 16.76 5.26 -57.88
N ALA A 684 15.77 4.39 -57.59
CA ALA A 684 14.42 4.32 -58.19
C ALA A 684 13.82 2.91 -58.04
N ARG A 685 12.94 2.72 -57.05
CA ARG A 685 11.70 1.94 -57.15
C ARG A 685 10.90 2.02 -55.86
N THR A 686 10.28 3.17 -55.65
CA THR A 686 9.04 3.29 -54.88
C THR A 686 8.00 3.78 -55.86
N ASP A 687 7.31 2.83 -56.50
CA ASP A 687 5.97 3.05 -57.01
C ASP A 687 5.29 1.70 -57.27
N ARG A 688 4.11 1.55 -56.66
CA ARG A 688 3.07 0.51 -56.77
C ARG A 688 3.05 -0.67 -55.78
N ARG A 689 1.99 -0.56 -54.97
CA ARG A 689 1.21 -1.54 -54.17
C ARG A 689 1.72 -1.87 -52.79
#